data_AF-A0A9W6FTD3-F1
#
_entry.id   AF-A0A9W6FTD3-F1
#
_cell.length_a   1.000
_cell.length_b   1.000
_cell.length_c   1.000
_cell.angle_alpha   90.00
_cell.angle_beta   90.00
_cell.angle_gamma   90.00
#
_symmetry.space_group_name_H-M   'P 1'
#
loop_
_entity.id
_entity.type
_entity.pdbx_description
1 polymer ?
#
loop_
_entity_poly.entity_id
_entity_poly.type
_entity_poly.pdbx_seq_one_letter_code
_entity_poly.pdbx_strand_id
1 'polypeptide(L)'
;MRNPKDRLHRVLVIGANPAGLAATNKLGEMGIPVTLVDTDADLDEKLSGEEWRLNSGVTLNYALRPGLLRILRNPKIRCVFPGEITSLKHTPQGFCAHIQSPADYIDADRCVLCGRCVEVCPASTPDGSKPIRFNGRRSLPGHPLIDKRRQPLCQANCPLGVNAQGYVALTKVGKFAEALDLIRRENILPGICGRICMHPCEVACRRGELDEAVAIRDIKRFVADYELLHPHAPEKAPVTPRAQKIAIVGSGPAGLAAAADLARWGYPVTVFEKEEKIGGLLRYGIGPYRLPRHILDHEIEYIEGLGVEFKTSSPADPSNNFEALRKEFASVILATGTWKDRKLGVPGEDLKKVEGCLEFLSRLYRNEIQKLDERVAVVGDGNAAFDVARALVRLGAKTTIVSWFPEELIPADPHEILAAREEGVSFVYSTKVTAFLGSNGQFGALRCAVTKPGEPDAKGIPWPVIVPGEEPFELEFDRAIVAIGQLADSPTCRLNGGVEVSPNGFIRVDSSCSTTLKTVYAAGDVVNGPSSVVKAMASGREAARCVHRSLSGEEVPQVKPQRPVDRDFPEITPDIPSVARVRMPERQPAARNSSFEEVALGLTETQACSEASRCLQCGVCSECLQCVDVCVSKETILHNAIACEDVEHAGVVIIADPKAAPSVKGEDVIRAYSSKAAKTDIHAMTLRGFAAAAEALILLGGTSLRLKGHGLAFSPPGPQLLPELRMGVFACRCNNAFGWPEHWNEYMAALAERPHIEHVEVVQAACTPEGSASLLRTIREKGLTRIVLASCVCCPLDFICSACTDQRSRLKDALFHGTGISRAMVETCNLRGEVLRHLKSDPQLAYEKFTGLMDRSIGRARHLKGLPAPARPYNFTTAVIGDSEAALKSALTLAEAGMEVFHFGTPTKPLTDPLRYANIHSFSGSSAKGLRGTVGNFQITVETEGSQQVFHVGAVILGEHSRKQIHYMPTADLPPHMVEASMQKRGATGIPFFNPGATSIPGLFLASPSGINVSERIKGTAAAILAASTMPRSPRQNKGYTVVVDESRCRGCGRCIQVCPYQAISFRKNDHGGWHAVVDEALCKGCGNCIPVCPSNAADSPYRDRRYLEQMIEEILT
;
A
#
# COMPACT_ATOMS: atom_id res chain seq x y z
N MET A 1 28.10 -11.16 41.49
CA MET A 1 27.65 -11.58 40.16
C MET A 1 26.33 -12.32 40.33
N ARG A 2 25.21 -11.78 39.83
CA ARG A 2 23.95 -12.55 39.71
C ARG A 2 24.14 -13.56 38.58
N ASN A 3 23.61 -14.77 38.71
CA ASN A 3 23.76 -15.85 37.73
C ASN A 3 23.59 -15.35 36.28
N PRO A 4 24.47 -15.74 35.33
CA PRO A 4 24.34 -15.32 33.94
C PRO A 4 22.99 -15.80 33.39
N LYS A 5 22.15 -14.85 32.97
CA LYS A 5 20.91 -15.16 32.25
C LYS A 5 21.28 -15.62 30.84
N ASP A 6 20.68 -16.71 30.39
CA ASP A 6 20.77 -17.20 29.01
C ASP A 6 19.94 -16.28 28.10
N ARG A 7 20.50 -15.14 27.68
CA ARG A 7 19.79 -14.15 26.87
C ARG A 7 19.75 -14.56 25.40
N LEU A 8 18.59 -14.37 24.76
CA LEU A 8 18.48 -14.51 23.32
C LEU A 8 19.39 -13.50 22.62
N HIS A 9 20.20 -13.95 21.65
CA HIS A 9 21.13 -13.10 20.92
C HIS A 9 20.44 -12.21 19.87
N ARG A 10 19.59 -11.28 20.33
CA ARG A 10 18.80 -10.36 19.53
C ARG A 10 18.39 -9.13 20.36
N VAL A 11 18.33 -7.97 19.72
CA VAL A 11 17.92 -6.70 20.35
C VAL A 11 16.66 -6.15 19.70
N LEU A 12 15.71 -5.70 20.53
CA LEU A 12 14.56 -4.91 20.08
C LEU A 12 14.85 -3.43 20.34
N VAL A 13 14.76 -2.58 19.32
CA VAL A 13 14.91 -1.12 19.43
C VAL A 13 13.56 -0.47 19.15
N ILE A 14 13.05 0.30 20.10
CA ILE A 14 11.75 0.98 20.01
C ILE A 14 11.99 2.49 19.80
N GLY A 15 11.63 2.98 18.61
CA GLY A 15 11.77 4.38 18.18
C GLY A 15 12.95 4.61 17.24
N ALA A 16 12.67 4.98 15.99
CA ALA A 16 13.60 5.38 14.93
C ALA A 16 13.94 6.88 15.01
N ASN A 17 14.29 7.37 16.19
CA ASN A 17 14.87 8.70 16.38
C ASN A 17 16.43 8.64 16.32
N PRO A 18 17.18 9.75 16.45
CA PRO A 18 18.64 9.73 16.35
C PRO A 18 19.32 8.69 17.25
N ALA A 19 18.81 8.47 18.47
CA ALA A 19 19.38 7.49 19.40
C ALA A 19 19.10 6.05 18.94
N GLY A 20 17.86 5.73 18.55
CA GLY A 20 17.49 4.39 18.10
C GLY A 20 18.16 4.00 16.79
N LEU A 21 18.29 4.94 15.85
CA LEU A 21 19.01 4.73 14.58
C LEU A 21 20.50 4.53 14.81
N ALA A 22 21.12 5.32 15.69
CA ALA A 22 22.52 5.18 16.06
C ALA A 22 22.79 3.82 16.71
N ALA A 23 21.94 3.38 17.63
CA ALA A 23 22.04 2.08 18.27
C ALA A 23 21.89 0.93 17.26
N THR A 24 20.83 0.99 16.45
CA THR A 24 20.50 -0.01 15.42
C THR A 24 21.63 -0.17 14.41
N ASN A 25 22.16 0.93 13.89
CA ASN A 25 23.27 0.89 12.94
C ASN A 25 24.52 0.23 13.56
N LYS A 26 24.87 0.57 14.82
CA LYS A 26 26.06 0.01 15.48
C LYS A 26 25.90 -1.46 15.84
N LEU A 27 24.74 -1.87 16.34
CA LEU A 27 24.43 -3.27 16.61
C LEU A 27 24.45 -4.11 15.33
N GLY A 28 23.90 -3.59 14.23
CA GLY A 28 23.95 -4.24 12.92
C GLY A 28 25.36 -4.32 12.32
N GLU A 29 26.21 -3.30 12.50
CA GLU A 29 27.64 -3.35 12.14
C GLU A 29 28.38 -4.39 12.99
N MET A 30 27.99 -4.49 14.26
CA MET A 30 28.38 -5.57 15.16
C MET A 30 27.59 -6.86 14.88
N GLY A 31 26.90 -6.99 13.75
CA GLY A 31 26.09 -8.12 13.28
C GLY A 31 25.29 -8.85 14.36
N ILE A 32 24.76 -8.09 15.31
CA ILE A 32 23.73 -8.52 16.24
C ILE A 32 22.39 -8.39 15.50
N PRO A 33 21.53 -9.42 15.52
CA PRO A 33 20.16 -9.28 15.01
C PRO A 33 19.40 -8.19 15.75
N VAL A 34 18.83 -7.24 15.01
CA VAL A 34 18.04 -6.13 15.56
C VAL A 34 16.67 -6.09 14.92
N THR A 35 15.63 -5.87 15.73
CA THR A 35 14.32 -5.47 15.23
C THR A 35 14.11 -4.01 15.64
N LEU A 36 14.00 -3.11 14.65
CA LEU A 36 13.74 -1.69 14.84
C LEU A 36 12.26 -1.42 14.54
N VAL A 37 11.54 -0.90 15.53
CA VAL A 37 10.09 -0.64 15.45
C VAL A 37 9.85 0.85 15.64
N ASP A 38 9.01 1.44 14.78
CA ASP A 38 8.59 2.83 14.89
C ASP A 38 7.17 3.01 14.35
N THR A 39 6.41 3.91 14.95
CA THR A 39 5.02 4.20 14.57
C THR A 39 4.90 4.95 13.25
N ASP A 40 5.93 5.67 12.83
CA ASP A 40 5.97 6.36 11.54
C ASP A 40 6.33 5.40 10.40
N ALA A 41 5.62 5.52 9.28
CA ALA A 41 5.79 4.66 8.12
C ALA A 41 6.91 5.14 7.15
N ASP A 42 7.18 6.45 7.08
CA ASP A 42 8.22 7.05 6.21
C ASP A 42 9.25 7.80 7.06
N LEU A 43 10.43 7.20 7.22
CA LEU A 43 11.56 7.78 7.95
C LEU A 43 12.14 9.02 7.25
N ASP A 44 12.01 9.15 5.93
CA ASP A 44 12.48 10.34 5.23
C ASP A 44 11.63 11.55 5.63
N GLU A 45 10.31 11.36 5.74
CA GLU A 45 9.36 12.37 6.21
C GLU A 45 9.60 12.69 7.68
N LYS A 46 9.58 11.68 8.56
CA LYS A 46 9.81 11.83 10.01
C LYS A 46 11.08 12.63 10.32
N LEU A 47 12.21 12.26 9.71
CA LEU A 47 13.52 12.84 10.04
C LEU A 47 13.82 14.13 9.24
N SER A 48 12.88 14.59 8.43
CA SER A 48 12.94 15.90 7.75
C SER A 48 12.37 17.04 8.60
N GLY A 49 11.65 16.73 9.68
CA GLY A 49 11.05 17.70 10.60
C GLY A 49 12.05 18.66 11.23
N GLU A 50 11.58 19.86 11.60
CA GLU A 50 12.38 20.92 12.21
C GLU A 50 13.03 20.49 13.54
N GLU A 51 12.37 19.60 14.28
CA GLU A 51 12.87 19.04 15.53
C GLU A 51 14.13 18.17 15.34
N TRP A 52 14.39 17.71 14.11
CA TRP A 52 15.58 16.93 13.72
C TRP A 52 16.59 17.74 12.89
N ARG A 53 16.50 19.07 12.90
CA ARG A 53 17.47 19.92 12.19
C ARG A 53 18.78 20.03 12.95
N LEU A 54 19.89 19.75 12.27
CA LEU A 54 21.25 19.88 12.82
C LEU A 54 21.66 21.36 12.92
N ASN A 55 22.67 21.65 13.76
CA ASN A 55 23.28 22.99 13.87
C ASN A 55 23.86 23.54 12.56
N SER A 56 24.08 22.68 11.55
CA SER A 56 24.46 23.09 10.20
C SER A 56 23.32 23.75 9.42
N GLY A 57 22.07 23.61 9.88
CA GLY A 57 20.86 23.98 9.16
C GLY A 57 20.33 22.88 8.24
N VAL A 58 20.93 21.69 8.23
CA VAL A 58 20.51 20.56 7.40
C VAL A 58 19.66 19.59 8.21
N THR A 59 18.65 18.99 7.58
CA THR A 59 17.77 18.00 8.21
C THR A 59 18.47 16.66 8.39
N LEU A 60 18.08 15.91 9.43
CA LEU A 60 18.75 14.65 9.77
C LEU A 60 18.57 13.58 8.69
N ASN A 61 17.41 13.48 8.04
CA ASN A 61 17.20 12.54 6.94
C ASN A 61 18.26 12.68 5.84
N TYR A 62 18.66 13.91 5.50
CA TYR A 62 19.70 14.18 4.50
C TYR A 62 21.08 13.80 5.02
N ALA A 63 21.44 14.23 6.23
CA ALA A 63 22.75 13.98 6.82
C ALA A 63 23.01 12.48 7.08
N LEU A 64 21.99 11.76 7.54
CA LEU A 64 22.06 10.34 7.90
C LEU A 64 21.62 9.40 6.78
N ARG A 65 21.26 9.91 5.59
CA ARG A 65 20.72 9.09 4.49
C ARG A 65 21.53 7.83 4.18
N PRO A 66 22.87 7.88 4.09
CA PRO A 66 23.67 6.68 3.90
C PRO A 66 23.54 5.66 5.04
N GLY A 67 23.39 6.12 6.28
CA GLY A 67 23.16 5.27 7.45
C GLY A 67 21.78 4.62 7.43
N LEU A 68 20.72 5.38 7.10
CA LEU A 68 19.36 4.85 6.98
C LEU A 68 19.27 3.73 5.93
N LEU A 69 19.86 3.95 4.75
CA LEU A 69 19.89 2.93 3.71
C LEU A 69 20.76 1.71 4.07
N ARG A 70 21.81 1.88 4.90
CA ARG A 70 22.57 0.74 5.45
C ARG A 70 21.74 -0.07 6.44
N ILE A 71 20.91 0.61 7.25
CA ILE A 71 19.98 -0.05 8.17
C ILE A 71 19.00 -0.92 7.35
N LEU A 72 18.33 -0.33 6.36
CA LEU A 72 17.36 -1.03 5.51
C LEU A 72 17.98 -2.17 4.70
N ARG A 73 19.25 -2.03 4.26
CA ARG A 73 19.97 -3.05 3.49
C ARG A 73 20.53 -4.18 4.36
N ASN A 74 20.58 -4.05 5.68
CA ASN A 74 21.26 -5.02 6.53
C ASN A 74 20.35 -6.23 6.79
N PRO A 75 20.72 -7.46 6.36
CA PRO A 75 19.89 -8.65 6.56
C PRO A 75 19.76 -9.09 8.02
N LYS A 76 20.53 -8.50 8.94
CA LYS A 76 20.40 -8.69 10.39
C LYS A 76 19.49 -7.66 11.04
N ILE A 77 18.98 -6.67 10.31
CA ILE A 77 18.07 -5.67 10.83
C ILE A 77 16.69 -5.85 10.20
N ARG A 78 15.70 -6.18 11.02
CA ARG A 78 14.29 -6.17 10.65
C ARG A 78 13.72 -4.79 10.98
N CYS A 79 13.15 -4.11 10.00
CA CYS A 79 12.47 -2.83 10.21
C CYS A 79 10.95 -3.06 10.16
N VAL A 80 10.24 -2.57 11.17
CA VAL A 80 8.76 -2.66 11.24
C VAL A 80 8.22 -1.24 11.28
N PHE A 81 7.86 -0.72 10.10
CA PHE A 81 7.37 0.64 9.88
C PHE A 81 6.11 0.58 9.01
N PRO A 82 4.97 1.12 9.45
CA PRO A 82 4.67 1.50 10.83
C PRO A 82 4.47 0.26 11.73
N GLY A 83 4.85 0.35 13.01
CA GLY A 83 4.61 -0.68 14.01
C GLY A 83 4.51 -0.10 15.42
N GLU A 84 3.55 -0.57 16.20
CA GLU A 84 3.30 -0.17 17.59
C GLU A 84 3.52 -1.36 18.54
N ILE A 85 4.20 -1.13 19.66
CA ILE A 85 4.41 -2.16 20.69
C ILE A 85 3.22 -2.13 21.66
N THR A 86 2.30 -3.08 21.52
CA THR A 86 1.09 -3.17 22.37
C THR A 86 1.38 -3.78 23.74
N SER A 87 2.30 -4.74 23.80
CA SER A 87 2.75 -5.32 25.07
C SER A 87 4.19 -5.80 25.03
N LEU A 88 4.85 -5.74 26.19
CA LEU A 88 6.23 -6.18 26.37
C LEU A 88 6.33 -6.97 27.69
N LYS A 89 6.51 -8.29 27.59
CA LYS A 89 6.52 -9.21 28.73
C LYS A 89 7.90 -9.81 28.92
N HIS A 90 8.30 -10.03 30.17
CA HIS A 90 9.54 -10.74 30.49
C HIS A 90 9.45 -12.22 30.15
N THR A 91 10.55 -12.78 29.68
CA THR A 91 10.75 -14.21 29.50
C THR A 91 12.07 -14.63 30.16
N PRO A 92 12.31 -15.93 30.39
CA PRO A 92 13.59 -16.40 30.96
C PRO A 92 14.81 -15.97 30.14
N GLN A 93 14.65 -15.82 28.82
CA GLN A 93 15.73 -15.45 27.89
C GLN A 93 15.70 -13.97 27.47
N GLY A 94 14.86 -13.14 28.09
CA GLY A 94 14.73 -11.71 27.79
C GLY A 94 13.29 -11.22 27.79
N PHE A 95 12.74 -10.97 26.60
CA PHE A 95 11.44 -10.35 26.40
C PHE A 95 10.66 -10.96 25.23
N CYS A 96 9.34 -10.87 25.34
CA CYS A 96 8.37 -11.14 24.28
C CYS A 96 7.61 -9.84 24.04
N ALA A 97 7.74 -9.26 22.85
CA ALA A 97 7.05 -8.06 22.42
C ALA A 97 5.95 -8.43 21.44
N HIS A 98 4.74 -7.92 21.68
CA HIS A 98 3.67 -7.95 20.69
C HIS A 98 3.70 -6.65 19.91
N ILE A 99 3.85 -6.76 18.58
CA ILE A 99 3.90 -5.64 17.66
C ILE A 99 2.62 -5.66 16.84
N GLN A 100 1.87 -4.57 16.88
CA GLN A 100 0.72 -4.36 16.01
C GLN A 100 1.14 -3.41 14.87
N SER A 101 1.05 -3.88 13.64
CA SER A 101 1.34 -3.07 12.45
C SER A 101 0.02 -2.83 11.71
N PRO A 102 -0.36 -1.57 11.44
CA PRO A 102 -1.52 -1.32 10.59
C PRO A 102 -1.26 -1.85 9.18
N ALA A 103 -2.32 -2.06 8.40
CA ALA A 103 -2.20 -2.58 7.05
C ALA A 103 -1.35 -1.65 6.17
N ASP A 104 -0.20 -2.14 5.70
CA ASP A 104 0.51 -1.54 4.58
C ASP A 104 -0.04 -2.11 3.28
N TYR A 105 -0.63 -1.25 2.47
CA TYR A 105 -1.26 -1.64 1.21
C TYR A 105 -0.26 -1.71 0.06
N ILE A 106 1.03 -1.47 0.31
CA ILE A 106 2.08 -1.52 -0.71
C ILE A 106 3.23 -2.41 -0.25
N ASP A 107 3.58 -3.41 -1.06
CA ASP A 107 4.79 -4.19 -0.86
C ASP A 107 6.02 -3.34 -1.25
N ALA A 108 6.78 -2.94 -0.23
CA ALA A 108 8.00 -2.13 -0.35
C ALA A 108 9.09 -2.79 -1.21
N ASP A 109 9.21 -4.12 -1.16
CA ASP A 109 10.22 -4.89 -1.87
C ASP A 109 9.87 -5.03 -3.36
N ARG A 110 8.59 -5.13 -3.70
CA ARG A 110 8.15 -5.16 -5.10
C ARG A 110 7.98 -3.77 -5.72
N CYS A 111 7.80 -2.73 -4.90
CA CYS A 111 7.63 -1.37 -5.38
C CYS A 111 8.90 -0.80 -6.03
N VAL A 112 8.78 -0.39 -7.29
CA VAL A 112 9.84 0.32 -8.05
C VAL A 112 9.81 1.84 -7.85
N LEU A 113 8.91 2.34 -6.99
CA LEU A 113 8.73 3.74 -6.62
C LEU A 113 8.57 4.65 -7.86
N CYS A 114 7.68 4.28 -8.79
CA CYS A 114 7.48 5.00 -10.05
C CYS A 114 6.55 6.21 -9.95
N GLY A 115 5.60 6.22 -9.02
CA GLY A 115 4.63 7.31 -8.81
C GLY A 115 3.34 7.21 -9.64
N ARG A 116 3.23 6.28 -10.59
CA ARG A 116 2.04 6.13 -11.46
C ARG A 116 0.73 5.95 -10.68
N CYS A 117 0.77 5.23 -9.55
CA CYS A 117 -0.41 5.05 -8.71
C CYS A 117 -0.99 6.40 -8.22
N VAL A 118 -0.14 7.39 -7.94
CA VAL A 118 -0.53 8.74 -7.52
C VAL A 118 -1.13 9.50 -8.69
N GLU A 119 -0.49 9.42 -9.87
CA GLU A 119 -0.91 10.11 -11.09
C GLU A 119 -2.32 9.70 -11.53
N VAL A 120 -2.65 8.41 -11.47
CA VAL A 120 -3.96 7.90 -11.88
C VAL A 120 -5.03 7.98 -10.80
N CYS A 121 -4.68 8.34 -9.56
CA CYS A 121 -5.62 8.33 -8.45
C CYS A 121 -6.63 9.49 -8.59
N PRO A 122 -7.94 9.19 -8.81
CA PRO A 122 -8.94 10.23 -9.02
C PRO A 122 -9.41 10.88 -7.72
N ALA A 123 -9.21 10.21 -6.58
CA ALA A 123 -9.66 10.69 -5.29
C ALA A 123 -8.81 11.86 -4.80
N SER A 124 -9.47 12.82 -4.16
CA SER A 124 -8.89 13.97 -3.48
C SER A 124 -9.85 14.40 -2.37
N THR A 125 -9.35 14.65 -1.17
CA THR A 125 -10.15 15.23 -0.08
C THR A 125 -10.46 16.71 -0.36
N PRO A 126 -11.41 17.33 0.37
CA PRO A 126 -11.80 18.73 0.15
C PRO A 126 -10.64 19.74 0.29
N ASP A 127 -9.66 19.46 1.15
CA ASP A 127 -8.43 20.23 1.32
C ASP A 127 -7.40 20.04 0.19
N GLY A 128 -7.73 19.23 -0.83
CA GLY A 128 -6.86 18.91 -1.96
C GLY A 128 -5.86 17.79 -1.70
N SER A 129 -5.84 17.18 -0.50
CA SER A 129 -4.92 16.08 -0.20
C SER A 129 -5.25 14.83 -1.03
N LYS A 130 -4.20 14.06 -1.38
CA LYS A 130 -4.32 12.79 -2.10
C LYS A 130 -4.26 11.61 -1.12
N PRO A 131 -5.02 10.53 -1.35
CA PRO A 131 -4.98 9.36 -0.48
C PRO A 131 -3.65 8.59 -0.58
N ILE A 132 -2.97 8.67 -1.73
CA ILE A 132 -1.67 8.06 -1.93
C ILE A 132 -0.60 9.12 -1.68
N ARG A 133 0.08 9.04 -0.54
CA ARG A 133 1.19 9.92 -0.18
C ARG A 133 2.47 9.40 -0.80
N PHE A 134 3.17 10.28 -1.52
CA PHE A 134 4.38 9.94 -2.25
C PHE A 134 5.41 11.06 -2.11
N ASN A 135 6.42 10.86 -1.28
CA ASN A 135 7.48 11.84 -1.01
C ASN A 135 8.62 11.75 -2.04
N GLY A 136 8.28 11.32 -3.26
CA GLY A 136 9.22 11.16 -4.37
C GLY A 136 10.17 9.97 -4.21
N ARG A 137 11.33 10.04 -4.87
CA ARG A 137 12.33 8.96 -4.87
C ARG A 137 13.08 8.80 -3.53
N ARG A 138 12.74 9.63 -2.54
CA ARG A 138 13.45 9.70 -1.26
C ARG A 138 12.77 8.97 -0.12
N SER A 139 11.50 8.57 -0.24
CA SER A 139 10.79 7.77 0.78
C SER A 139 11.61 6.59 1.29
N LEU A 140 11.55 6.35 2.61
CA LEU A 140 12.25 5.28 3.30
C LEU A 140 11.32 4.62 4.34
N PRO A 141 10.91 3.36 4.17
CA PRO A 141 11.22 2.45 3.06
C PRO A 141 10.70 2.95 1.70
N GLY A 142 11.25 2.43 0.61
CA GLY A 142 11.10 3.01 -0.74
C GLY A 142 9.75 2.81 -1.42
N HIS A 143 8.62 3.19 -0.82
CA HIS A 143 7.28 3.07 -1.42
C HIS A 143 6.35 4.23 -1.05
N PRO A 144 5.26 4.46 -1.81
CA PRO A 144 4.17 5.34 -1.38
C PRO A 144 3.39 4.73 -0.22
N LEU A 145 2.59 5.55 0.46
CA LEU A 145 1.66 5.13 1.51
C LEU A 145 0.22 5.38 1.08
N ILE A 146 -0.69 4.43 1.32
CA ILE A 146 -2.11 4.59 1.01
C ILE A 146 -2.87 4.85 2.32
N ASP A 147 -3.44 6.06 2.46
CA ASP A 147 -4.32 6.38 3.58
C ASP A 147 -5.74 5.88 3.32
N LYS A 148 -6.18 4.91 4.13
CA LYS A 148 -7.57 4.47 4.19
C LYS A 148 -8.19 4.80 5.54
N ARG A 149 -9.45 5.24 5.51
CA ARG A 149 -10.33 5.30 6.68
C ARG A 149 -11.33 4.15 6.67
N ARG A 150 -12.12 4.03 7.74
CA ARG A 150 -13.23 3.09 7.85
C ARG A 150 -14.16 3.13 6.63
N GLN A 151 -14.96 2.09 6.49
CA GLN A 151 -15.82 1.93 5.33
C GLN A 151 -16.79 3.11 5.18
N PRO A 152 -16.85 3.77 4.00
CA PRO A 152 -17.77 4.86 3.74
C PRO A 152 -19.21 4.44 4.00
N LEU A 153 -19.99 5.30 4.67
CA LEU A 153 -21.38 4.99 5.03
C LEU A 153 -22.27 4.70 3.81
N CYS A 154 -22.01 5.36 2.68
CA CYS A 154 -22.73 5.09 1.43
C CYS A 154 -22.52 3.66 0.91
N GLN A 155 -21.35 3.06 1.16
CA GLN A 155 -21.07 1.67 0.81
C GLN A 155 -21.60 0.71 1.88
N ALA A 156 -21.38 1.01 3.16
CA ALA A 156 -21.82 0.19 4.28
C ALA A 156 -23.35 0.02 4.34
N ASN A 157 -24.11 1.05 3.96
CA ASN A 157 -25.58 1.02 3.93
C ASN A 157 -26.17 0.54 2.59
N CYS A 158 -25.34 0.25 1.59
CA CYS A 158 -25.81 -0.38 0.38
C CYS A 158 -25.97 -1.90 0.63
N PRO A 159 -27.16 -2.51 0.47
CA PRO A 159 -27.33 -3.95 0.68
C PRO A 159 -26.42 -4.82 -0.19
N LEU A 160 -26.01 -4.30 -1.35
CA LEU A 160 -25.06 -4.96 -2.26
C LEU A 160 -23.60 -4.66 -1.94
N GLY A 161 -23.31 -3.69 -1.07
CA GLY A 161 -21.95 -3.25 -0.76
C GLY A 161 -21.25 -2.50 -1.90
N VAL A 162 -22.01 -1.90 -2.83
CA VAL A 162 -21.47 -1.18 -4.00
C VAL A 162 -20.56 -0.03 -3.56
N ASN A 163 -19.36 0.05 -4.14
CA ASN A 163 -18.40 1.12 -3.84
C ASN A 163 -18.81 2.48 -4.43
N ALA A 164 -19.76 3.15 -3.77
CA ALA A 164 -20.27 4.46 -4.15
C ALA A 164 -19.19 5.54 -4.22
N GLN A 165 -18.33 5.62 -3.20
CA GLN A 165 -17.25 6.60 -3.19
C GLN A 165 -16.30 6.43 -4.39
N GLY A 166 -16.00 5.18 -4.76
CA GLY A 166 -15.12 4.82 -5.87
C GLY A 166 -15.63 5.31 -7.22
N TYR A 167 -16.86 4.96 -7.61
CA TYR A 167 -17.38 5.34 -8.93
C TYR A 167 -17.73 6.83 -9.00
N VAL A 168 -18.09 7.46 -7.88
CA VAL A 168 -18.25 8.92 -7.81
C VAL A 168 -16.89 9.61 -8.03
N ALA A 169 -15.80 9.10 -7.43
CA ALA A 169 -14.46 9.65 -7.68
C ALA A 169 -14.04 9.50 -9.16
N LEU A 170 -14.37 8.38 -9.80
CA LEU A 170 -14.09 8.17 -11.23
C LEU A 170 -14.93 9.09 -12.12
N THR A 171 -16.22 9.25 -11.80
CA THR A 171 -17.12 10.18 -12.51
C THR A 171 -16.61 11.63 -12.44
N LYS A 172 -16.08 12.05 -11.28
CA LYS A 172 -15.49 13.39 -11.09
C LYS A 172 -14.40 13.71 -12.14
N VAL A 173 -13.64 12.72 -12.59
CA VAL A 173 -12.52 12.90 -13.54
C VAL A 173 -12.84 12.39 -14.96
N GLY A 174 -14.11 12.14 -15.28
CA GLY A 174 -14.53 11.72 -16.62
C GLY A 174 -14.30 10.24 -16.95
N LYS A 175 -13.95 9.40 -15.97
CA LYS A 175 -13.67 7.96 -16.17
C LYS A 175 -14.95 7.12 -16.05
N PHE A 176 -15.90 7.32 -16.96
CA PHE A 176 -17.24 6.74 -16.85
C PHE A 176 -17.25 5.22 -17.11
N ALA A 177 -16.45 4.72 -18.06
CA ALA A 177 -16.34 3.29 -18.32
C ALA A 177 -15.81 2.54 -17.09
N GLU A 178 -14.71 3.03 -16.49
CA GLU A 178 -14.14 2.43 -15.29
C GLU A 178 -15.09 2.57 -14.08
N ALA A 179 -15.87 3.66 -14.01
CA ALA A 179 -16.91 3.83 -13.00
C ALA A 179 -18.00 2.76 -13.12
N LEU A 180 -18.45 2.47 -14.35
CA LEU A 180 -19.45 1.45 -14.63
C LEU A 180 -18.93 0.05 -14.29
N ASP A 181 -17.70 -0.27 -14.69
CA ASP A 181 -17.05 -1.54 -14.37
C ASP A 181 -16.94 -1.75 -12.86
N LEU A 182 -16.58 -0.69 -12.12
CA LEU A 182 -16.52 -0.74 -10.66
C LEU A 182 -17.90 -1.00 -10.04
N ILE A 183 -18.97 -0.42 -10.59
CA ILE A 183 -20.35 -0.69 -10.13
C ILE A 183 -20.72 -2.16 -10.41
N ARG A 184 -20.42 -2.65 -11.62
CA ARG A 184 -20.77 -4.00 -12.11
C ARG A 184 -20.12 -5.14 -11.34
N ARG A 185 -19.10 -4.87 -10.53
CA ARG A 185 -18.52 -5.85 -9.59
C ARG A 185 -19.54 -6.33 -8.57
N GLU A 186 -20.38 -5.43 -8.05
CA GLU A 186 -21.33 -5.75 -6.98
C GLU A 186 -22.81 -5.58 -7.39
N ASN A 187 -23.08 -4.72 -8.38
CA ASN A 187 -24.42 -4.46 -8.90
C ASN A 187 -24.45 -4.72 -10.41
N ILE A 188 -25.10 -5.81 -10.80
CA ILE A 188 -25.28 -6.23 -12.21
C ILE A 188 -26.35 -5.43 -12.96
N LEU A 189 -27.16 -4.62 -12.25
CA LEU A 189 -28.24 -3.79 -12.82
C LEU A 189 -28.03 -2.29 -12.50
N PRO A 190 -26.89 -1.67 -12.86
CA PRO A 190 -26.62 -0.26 -12.61
C PRO A 190 -27.66 0.71 -13.20
N GLY A 191 -28.08 0.51 -14.45
CA GLY A 191 -29.03 1.36 -15.17
C GLY A 191 -30.43 1.34 -14.57
N ILE A 192 -30.89 0.18 -14.13
CA ILE A 192 -32.14 0.01 -13.38
C ILE A 192 -32.00 0.63 -11.98
N CYS A 193 -30.93 0.32 -11.25
CA CYS A 193 -30.72 0.89 -9.91
C CYS A 193 -30.51 2.40 -9.92
N GLY A 194 -30.06 2.98 -11.03
CA GLY A 194 -29.98 4.43 -11.23
C GLY A 194 -31.35 5.10 -11.36
N ARG A 195 -32.42 4.33 -11.64
CA ARG A 195 -33.78 4.85 -11.83
C ARG A 195 -34.67 4.60 -10.63
N ILE A 196 -34.67 3.36 -10.11
CA ILE A 196 -35.71 2.91 -9.16
C ILE A 196 -35.18 2.53 -7.77
N CYS A 197 -33.89 2.73 -7.49
CA CYS A 197 -33.34 2.43 -6.17
C CYS A 197 -33.81 3.45 -5.11
N MET A 198 -34.19 2.95 -3.94
CA MET A 198 -34.53 3.74 -2.74
C MET A 198 -33.29 4.36 -2.05
N HIS A 199 -32.12 4.28 -2.68
CA HIS A 199 -30.90 5.03 -2.34
C HIS A 199 -30.53 5.15 -0.83
N PRO A 200 -30.48 4.06 -0.04
CA PRO A 200 -30.07 4.11 1.37
C PRO A 200 -28.64 4.66 1.56
N CYS A 201 -27.84 4.60 0.49
CA CYS A 201 -26.50 5.18 0.43
C CYS A 201 -26.50 6.72 0.50
N GLU A 202 -27.53 7.40 0.01
CA GLU A 202 -27.66 8.87 0.10
C GLU A 202 -28.18 9.30 1.48
N VAL A 203 -29.10 8.52 2.06
CA VAL A 203 -29.62 8.77 3.43
C VAL A 203 -28.49 8.80 4.46
N ALA A 204 -27.53 7.87 4.33
CA ALA A 204 -26.37 7.81 5.22
C ALA A 204 -25.18 8.66 4.74
N CYS A 205 -25.34 9.47 3.69
CA CYS A 205 -24.23 10.24 3.12
C CYS A 205 -23.80 11.37 4.07
N ARG A 206 -22.53 11.36 4.47
CA ARG A 206 -21.96 12.42 5.34
C ARG A 206 -22.02 13.83 4.76
N ARG A 207 -22.17 13.98 3.44
CA ARG A 207 -22.39 15.32 2.83
C ARG A 207 -23.67 15.97 3.37
N GLY A 208 -24.65 15.17 3.79
CA GLY A 208 -25.88 15.61 4.46
C GLY A 208 -25.66 16.33 5.81
N GLU A 209 -24.46 16.18 6.42
CA GLU A 209 -24.08 16.93 7.62
C GLU A 209 -23.71 18.40 7.31
N LEU A 210 -23.42 18.72 6.03
CA LEU A 210 -23.02 20.05 5.57
C LEU A 210 -24.11 20.71 4.72
N ASP A 211 -24.63 19.99 3.72
CA ASP A 211 -25.73 20.44 2.86
C ASP A 211 -26.59 19.23 2.44
N GLU A 212 -26.90 19.06 1.15
CA GLU A 212 -27.64 17.89 0.67
C GLU A 212 -26.72 16.73 0.32
N ALA A 213 -27.19 15.49 0.53
CA ALA A 213 -26.46 14.30 0.11
C ALA A 213 -26.02 14.35 -1.37
N VAL A 214 -24.93 13.66 -1.68
CA VAL A 214 -24.51 13.47 -3.08
C VAL A 214 -25.59 12.65 -3.80
N ALA A 215 -25.93 13.03 -5.04
CA ALA A 215 -26.89 12.32 -5.88
C ALA A 215 -26.30 11.02 -6.46
N ILE A 216 -25.95 10.09 -5.58
CA ILE A 216 -25.29 8.82 -5.86
C ILE A 216 -26.11 7.96 -6.84
N ARG A 217 -27.45 7.95 -6.70
CA ARG A 217 -28.36 7.25 -7.60
C ARG A 217 -28.31 7.84 -9.02
N ASP A 218 -28.35 9.16 -9.10
CA ASP A 218 -28.42 9.88 -10.38
C ASP A 218 -27.08 9.85 -11.13
N ILE A 219 -25.95 9.90 -10.40
CA ILE A 219 -24.61 9.62 -10.97
C ILE A 219 -24.54 8.19 -11.52
N LYS A 220 -25.03 7.20 -10.77
CA LYS A 220 -25.06 5.80 -11.23
C LYS A 220 -25.85 5.66 -12.54
N ARG A 221 -27.01 6.34 -12.63
CA ARG A 221 -27.81 6.39 -13.84
C ARG A 221 -27.00 6.98 -15.00
N PHE A 222 -26.42 8.16 -14.82
CA PHE A 222 -25.64 8.82 -15.85
C PHE A 222 -24.53 7.90 -16.40
N VAL A 223 -23.77 7.27 -15.50
CA VAL A 223 -22.69 6.36 -15.89
C VAL A 223 -23.19 5.14 -16.68
N ALA A 224 -24.35 4.58 -16.31
CA ALA A 224 -24.96 3.48 -17.05
C ALA A 224 -25.49 3.93 -18.42
N ASP A 225 -26.15 5.09 -18.47
CA ASP A 225 -26.71 5.65 -19.71
C ASP A 225 -25.58 6.07 -20.68
N TYR A 226 -24.41 6.47 -20.17
CA TYR A 226 -23.25 6.83 -20.98
C TYR A 226 -22.74 5.67 -21.87
N GLU A 227 -22.80 4.43 -21.38
CA GLU A 227 -22.41 3.23 -22.14
C GLU A 227 -23.28 3.02 -23.39
N LEU A 228 -24.57 3.37 -23.33
CA LEU A 228 -25.47 3.22 -24.49
C LEU A 228 -25.02 4.10 -25.67
N LEU A 229 -24.46 5.26 -25.37
CA LEU A 229 -23.92 6.20 -26.36
C LEU A 229 -22.47 5.89 -26.73
N HIS A 230 -21.72 5.29 -25.79
CA HIS A 230 -20.32 4.95 -25.94
C HIS A 230 -20.07 3.49 -25.54
N PRO A 231 -20.48 2.52 -26.39
CA PRO A 231 -20.34 1.12 -26.08
C PRO A 231 -18.89 0.77 -25.76
N HIS A 232 -18.67 0.22 -24.58
CA HIS A 232 -17.37 -0.30 -24.18
C HIS A 232 -17.50 -1.80 -23.94
N ALA A 233 -16.69 -2.59 -24.65
CA ALA A 233 -16.65 -4.02 -24.40
C ALA A 233 -15.88 -4.27 -23.09
N PRO A 234 -16.51 -4.83 -22.04
CA PRO A 234 -15.79 -5.17 -20.83
C PRO A 234 -14.73 -6.23 -21.13
N GLU A 235 -13.53 -6.05 -20.59
CA GLU A 235 -12.47 -7.05 -20.72
C GLU A 235 -12.90 -8.33 -19.98
N LYS A 236 -13.15 -9.41 -20.72
CA LYS A 236 -13.57 -10.68 -20.11
C LYS A 236 -12.39 -11.28 -19.34
N ALA A 237 -12.48 -11.27 -18.02
CA ALA A 237 -11.51 -11.99 -17.19
C ALA A 237 -11.49 -13.47 -17.60
N PRO A 238 -10.31 -14.11 -17.67
CA PRO A 238 -10.24 -15.54 -17.94
C PRO A 238 -10.94 -16.29 -16.79
N VAL A 239 -12.02 -17.01 -17.13
CA VAL A 239 -12.80 -17.80 -16.18
C VAL A 239 -12.39 -19.26 -16.29
N THR A 240 -12.10 -19.90 -15.15
CA THR A 240 -11.88 -21.35 -15.10
C THR A 240 -13.23 -22.06 -15.24
N PRO A 241 -13.48 -22.81 -16.32
CA PRO A 241 -14.76 -23.46 -16.53
C PRO A 241 -15.00 -24.59 -15.51
N ARG A 242 -16.26 -24.76 -15.09
CA ARG A 242 -16.72 -25.83 -14.19
C ARG A 242 -17.77 -26.68 -14.89
N ALA A 243 -17.87 -27.97 -14.53
CA ALA A 243 -18.75 -28.92 -15.21
C ALA A 243 -20.19 -28.93 -14.63
N GLN A 244 -20.37 -28.53 -13.39
CA GLN A 244 -21.64 -28.60 -12.67
C GLN A 244 -22.62 -27.56 -13.20
N LYS A 245 -23.75 -28.02 -13.76
CA LYS A 245 -24.81 -27.13 -14.26
C LYS A 245 -25.69 -26.62 -13.10
N ILE A 246 -26.10 -25.35 -13.17
CA ILE A 246 -26.98 -24.74 -12.17
C ILE A 246 -28.25 -24.19 -12.82
N ALA A 247 -29.40 -24.51 -12.24
CA ALA A 247 -30.70 -23.97 -12.65
C ALA A 247 -31.15 -22.85 -11.71
N ILE A 248 -31.72 -21.80 -12.28
CA ILE A 248 -32.35 -20.71 -11.52
C ILE A 248 -33.78 -20.56 -12.01
N VAL A 249 -34.74 -20.55 -11.08
CA VAL A 249 -36.16 -20.43 -11.40
C VAL A 249 -36.63 -19.02 -11.06
N GLY A 250 -36.96 -18.24 -12.08
CA GLY A 250 -37.38 -16.85 -11.98
C GLY A 250 -36.27 -15.87 -12.40
N SER A 251 -36.60 -14.95 -13.29
CA SER A 251 -35.67 -13.98 -13.86
C SER A 251 -35.80 -12.57 -13.27
N GLY A 252 -36.28 -12.47 -12.02
CA GLY A 252 -36.26 -11.24 -11.26
C GLY A 252 -34.85 -10.84 -10.80
N PRO A 253 -34.69 -9.72 -10.08
CA PRO A 253 -33.39 -9.21 -9.65
C PRO A 253 -32.53 -10.24 -8.90
N ALA A 254 -33.13 -11.03 -8.00
CA ALA A 254 -32.43 -12.07 -7.26
C ALA A 254 -31.86 -13.16 -8.18
N GLY A 255 -32.67 -13.66 -9.12
CA GLY A 255 -32.26 -14.69 -10.08
C GLY A 255 -31.18 -14.20 -11.03
N LEU A 256 -31.32 -12.98 -11.56
CA LEU A 256 -30.34 -12.34 -12.44
C LEU A 256 -28.98 -12.16 -11.75
N ALA A 257 -28.98 -11.68 -10.51
CA ALA A 257 -27.74 -11.48 -9.76
C ALA A 257 -27.06 -12.79 -9.37
N ALA A 258 -27.84 -13.82 -8.99
CA ALA A 258 -27.32 -15.15 -8.74
C ALA A 258 -26.71 -15.77 -10.02
N ALA A 259 -27.38 -15.61 -11.17
CA ALA A 259 -26.93 -16.13 -12.44
C ALA A 259 -25.59 -15.54 -12.87
N ALA A 260 -25.48 -14.21 -12.78
CA ALA A 260 -24.28 -13.49 -13.16
C ALA A 260 -23.06 -13.88 -12.29
N ASP A 261 -23.22 -13.99 -10.97
CA ASP A 261 -22.12 -14.38 -10.08
C ASP A 261 -21.66 -15.83 -10.33
N LEU A 262 -22.59 -16.76 -10.52
CA LEU A 262 -22.26 -18.16 -10.83
C LEU A 262 -21.59 -18.32 -12.20
N ALA A 263 -22.05 -17.58 -13.21
CA ALA A 263 -21.41 -17.56 -14.53
C ALA A 263 -19.98 -17.00 -14.46
N ARG A 264 -19.76 -15.93 -13.68
CA ARG A 264 -18.41 -15.37 -13.43
C ARG A 264 -17.47 -16.35 -12.73
N TRP A 265 -17.99 -17.30 -11.96
CA TRP A 265 -17.21 -18.38 -11.32
C TRP A 265 -17.08 -19.65 -12.18
N GLY A 266 -17.57 -19.60 -13.42
CA GLY A 266 -17.35 -20.63 -14.44
C GLY A 266 -18.41 -21.71 -14.53
N TYR A 267 -19.53 -21.58 -13.82
CA TYR A 267 -20.63 -22.55 -13.92
C TYR A 267 -21.49 -22.30 -15.17
N PRO A 268 -21.93 -23.36 -15.88
CA PRO A 268 -23.03 -23.26 -16.84
C PRO A 268 -24.34 -22.99 -16.09
N VAL A 269 -24.99 -21.86 -16.39
CA VAL A 269 -26.21 -21.42 -15.71
C VAL A 269 -27.36 -21.30 -16.70
N THR A 270 -28.49 -21.91 -16.37
CA THR A 270 -29.75 -21.75 -17.11
C THR A 270 -30.81 -21.13 -16.20
N VAL A 271 -31.41 -20.02 -16.64
CA VAL A 271 -32.49 -19.32 -15.95
C VAL A 271 -33.81 -19.65 -16.63
N PHE A 272 -34.77 -20.18 -15.88
CA PHE A 272 -36.11 -20.52 -16.34
C PHE A 272 -37.09 -19.42 -15.94
N GLU A 273 -37.77 -18.82 -16.92
CA GLU A 273 -38.74 -17.74 -16.74
C GLU A 273 -40.13 -18.20 -17.23
N LYS A 274 -41.17 -17.94 -16.42
CA LYS A 274 -42.55 -18.32 -16.75
C LYS A 274 -43.14 -17.40 -17.82
N GLU A 275 -42.78 -16.13 -17.81
CA GLU A 275 -43.28 -15.13 -18.75
C GLU A 275 -42.54 -15.21 -20.10
N GLU A 276 -43.09 -14.54 -21.12
CA GLU A 276 -42.48 -14.43 -22.45
C GLU A 276 -41.16 -13.66 -22.43
N LYS A 277 -40.99 -12.71 -21.50
CA LYS A 277 -39.81 -11.84 -21.42
C LYS A 277 -39.20 -11.81 -20.03
N ILE A 278 -37.87 -11.67 -19.99
CA ILE A 278 -37.03 -11.64 -18.80
C ILE A 278 -37.21 -10.36 -17.98
N GLY A 279 -37.06 -10.44 -16.65
CA GLY A 279 -36.97 -9.29 -15.74
C GLY A 279 -37.98 -9.32 -14.58
N GLY A 280 -38.91 -10.27 -14.57
CA GLY A 280 -39.93 -10.39 -13.52
C GLY A 280 -40.68 -9.08 -13.25
N LEU A 281 -40.82 -8.70 -11.97
CA LEU A 281 -41.53 -7.47 -11.59
C LEU A 281 -40.86 -6.17 -12.09
N LEU A 282 -39.60 -6.20 -12.50
CA LEU A 282 -38.98 -5.04 -13.16
C LEU A 282 -39.69 -4.73 -14.50
N ARG A 283 -40.14 -5.77 -15.20
CA ARG A 283 -40.88 -5.66 -16.46
C ARG A 283 -42.38 -5.54 -16.25
N TYR A 284 -42.93 -6.34 -15.33
CA TYR A 284 -44.38 -6.52 -15.21
C TYR A 284 -45.00 -5.77 -14.02
N GLY A 285 -44.20 -5.14 -13.17
CA GLY A 285 -44.67 -4.33 -12.04
C GLY A 285 -44.32 -2.85 -12.13
N ILE A 286 -43.27 -2.46 -12.85
CA ILE A 286 -42.79 -1.07 -12.92
C ILE A 286 -43.07 -0.46 -14.29
N GLY A 287 -43.61 0.76 -14.32
CA GLY A 287 -43.98 1.45 -15.55
C GLY A 287 -42.80 1.89 -16.42
N PRO A 288 -42.92 1.85 -17.76
CA PRO A 288 -41.88 2.30 -18.69
C PRO A 288 -41.45 3.76 -18.49
N TYR A 289 -42.33 4.61 -17.96
CA TYR A 289 -42.04 6.02 -17.67
C TYR A 289 -41.04 6.21 -16.50
N ARG A 290 -40.83 5.17 -15.68
CA ARG A 290 -39.79 5.10 -14.64
C ARG A 290 -38.65 4.16 -15.03
N LEU A 291 -38.98 3.02 -15.63
CA LEU A 291 -38.00 2.03 -16.10
C LEU A 291 -38.27 1.65 -17.55
N PRO A 292 -37.62 2.31 -18.52
CA PRO A 292 -37.79 2.01 -19.93
C PRO A 292 -37.41 0.58 -20.26
N ARG A 293 -38.16 -0.06 -21.16
CA ARG A 293 -37.96 -1.48 -21.51
C ARG A 293 -36.61 -1.73 -22.19
N HIS A 294 -36.18 -0.84 -23.08
CA HIS A 294 -34.88 -0.95 -23.75
C HIS A 294 -33.69 -0.90 -22.77
N ILE A 295 -33.80 -0.17 -21.65
CA ILE A 295 -32.77 -0.13 -20.60
C ILE A 295 -32.71 -1.48 -19.89
N LEU A 296 -33.88 -2.04 -19.54
CA LEU A 296 -33.96 -3.36 -18.93
C LEU A 296 -33.37 -4.44 -19.86
N ASP A 297 -33.73 -4.39 -21.15
CA ASP A 297 -33.24 -5.32 -22.16
C ASP A 297 -31.70 -5.24 -22.29
N HIS A 298 -31.13 -4.03 -22.36
CA HIS A 298 -29.67 -3.81 -22.40
C HIS A 298 -28.92 -4.41 -21.19
N GLU A 299 -29.48 -4.28 -19.97
CA GLU A 299 -28.84 -4.88 -18.79
C GLU A 299 -28.95 -6.41 -18.77
N ILE A 300 -30.00 -6.97 -19.37
CA ILE A 300 -30.15 -8.42 -19.55
C ILE A 300 -29.14 -8.94 -20.58
N GLU A 301 -28.96 -8.24 -21.71
CA GLU A 301 -27.96 -8.57 -22.73
C GLU A 301 -26.54 -8.62 -22.16
N TYR A 302 -26.20 -7.71 -21.23
CA TYR A 302 -24.93 -7.77 -20.51
C TYR A 302 -24.77 -9.09 -19.72
N ILE A 303 -25.82 -9.58 -19.07
CA ILE A 303 -25.81 -10.84 -18.31
C ILE A 303 -25.72 -12.04 -19.26
N GLU A 304 -26.42 -12.01 -20.39
CA GLU A 304 -26.26 -13.00 -21.47
C GLU A 304 -24.82 -13.07 -21.96
N GLY A 305 -24.16 -11.90 -22.11
CA GLY A 305 -22.75 -11.79 -22.50
C GLY A 305 -21.76 -12.46 -21.53
N LEU A 306 -22.18 -12.73 -20.27
CA LEU A 306 -21.43 -13.50 -19.28
C LEU A 306 -21.55 -15.03 -19.48
N GLY A 307 -22.44 -15.48 -20.37
CA GLY A 307 -22.67 -16.91 -20.66
C GLY A 307 -23.89 -17.52 -19.96
N VAL A 308 -24.83 -16.70 -19.48
CA VAL A 308 -26.10 -17.17 -18.90
C VAL A 308 -27.09 -17.53 -20.01
N GLU A 309 -27.70 -18.70 -19.94
CA GLU A 309 -28.77 -19.13 -20.85
C GLU A 309 -30.15 -18.78 -20.25
N PHE A 310 -31.01 -18.14 -21.02
CA PHE A 310 -32.39 -17.85 -20.61
C PHE A 310 -33.39 -18.73 -21.37
N LYS A 311 -34.31 -19.37 -20.64
CA LYS A 311 -35.45 -20.11 -21.18
C LYS A 311 -36.75 -19.46 -20.73
N THR A 312 -37.38 -18.69 -21.62
CA THR A 312 -38.66 -18.02 -21.39
C THR A 312 -39.85 -18.96 -21.67
N SER A 313 -41.05 -18.54 -21.30
CA SER A 313 -42.29 -19.32 -21.43
C SER A 313 -42.17 -20.75 -20.87
N SER A 314 -41.32 -20.90 -19.85
CA SER A 314 -40.91 -22.17 -19.26
C SER A 314 -41.23 -22.16 -17.77
N PRO A 315 -42.51 -22.22 -17.39
CA PRO A 315 -42.89 -22.30 -15.99
C PRO A 315 -42.32 -23.58 -15.38
N ALA A 316 -41.52 -23.44 -14.32
CA ALA A 316 -41.09 -24.58 -13.53
C ALA A 316 -42.27 -25.05 -12.67
N ASP A 317 -43.10 -25.92 -13.23
CA ASP A 317 -44.24 -26.53 -12.54
C ASP A 317 -43.76 -27.68 -11.62
N PRO A 318 -44.04 -27.62 -10.30
CA PRO A 318 -43.76 -28.69 -9.35
C PRO A 318 -44.41 -30.04 -9.68
N SER A 319 -45.53 -30.04 -10.40
CA SER A 319 -46.32 -31.25 -10.66
C SER A 319 -45.77 -32.10 -11.82
N ASN A 320 -44.92 -31.54 -12.68
CA ASN A 320 -44.37 -32.24 -13.84
C ASN A 320 -42.85 -32.11 -14.05
N ASN A 321 -42.23 -30.94 -13.82
CA ASN A 321 -40.87 -30.67 -14.31
C ASN A 321 -39.81 -30.39 -13.22
N PHE A 322 -40.19 -30.08 -11.98
CA PHE A 322 -39.20 -29.72 -10.95
C PHE A 322 -38.25 -30.87 -10.58
N GLU A 323 -38.75 -32.10 -10.50
CA GLU A 323 -37.92 -33.26 -10.17
C GLU A 323 -37.00 -33.67 -11.33
N ALA A 324 -37.37 -33.31 -12.56
CA ALA A 324 -36.47 -33.40 -13.70
C ALA A 324 -35.33 -32.37 -13.60
N LEU A 325 -35.63 -31.12 -13.21
CA LEU A 325 -34.60 -30.10 -12.97
C LEU A 325 -33.60 -30.53 -11.89
N ARG A 326 -34.07 -31.13 -10.79
CA ARG A 326 -33.17 -31.65 -9.73
C ARG A 326 -32.26 -32.80 -10.18
N LYS A 327 -32.67 -33.57 -11.18
CA LYS A 327 -31.87 -34.67 -11.75
C LYS A 327 -30.87 -34.17 -12.79
N GLU A 328 -31.22 -33.14 -13.54
CA GLU A 328 -30.37 -32.57 -14.61
C GLU A 328 -29.31 -31.59 -14.07
N PHE A 329 -29.65 -30.82 -13.05
CA PHE A 329 -28.79 -29.77 -12.50
C PHE A 329 -28.20 -30.14 -11.15
N ALA A 330 -26.96 -29.75 -10.91
CA ALA A 330 -26.27 -30.02 -9.64
C ALA A 330 -26.87 -29.22 -8.47
N SER A 331 -27.48 -28.07 -8.75
CA SER A 331 -28.18 -27.24 -7.77
C SER A 331 -29.26 -26.40 -8.44
N VAL A 332 -30.29 -26.05 -7.66
CA VAL A 332 -31.43 -25.23 -8.11
C VAL A 332 -31.62 -24.05 -7.16
N ILE A 333 -31.75 -22.83 -7.69
CA ILE A 333 -32.09 -21.63 -6.90
C ILE A 333 -33.50 -21.16 -7.26
N LEU A 334 -34.37 -21.08 -6.26
CA LEU A 334 -35.74 -20.58 -6.39
C LEU A 334 -35.77 -19.06 -6.14
N ALA A 335 -36.04 -18.29 -7.19
CA ALA A 335 -36.09 -16.82 -7.17
C ALA A 335 -37.40 -16.30 -7.82
N THR A 336 -38.52 -16.97 -7.53
CA THR A 336 -39.81 -16.76 -8.20
C THR A 336 -40.52 -15.45 -7.82
N GLY A 337 -40.13 -14.81 -6.73
CA GLY A 337 -40.74 -13.57 -6.24
C GLY A 337 -42.16 -13.73 -5.69
N THR A 338 -42.87 -12.61 -5.55
CA THR A 338 -44.24 -12.55 -4.97
C THR A 338 -45.24 -12.04 -6.00
N TRP A 339 -45.92 -12.96 -6.69
CA TRP A 339 -46.82 -12.64 -7.81
C TRP A 339 -48.31 -12.56 -7.47
N LYS A 340 -48.67 -12.67 -6.19
CA LYS A 340 -50.07 -12.69 -5.76
C LYS A 340 -50.42 -11.42 -4.99
N ASP A 341 -51.50 -10.75 -5.36
CA ASP A 341 -52.01 -9.60 -4.61
C ASP A 341 -52.61 -10.01 -3.26
N ARG A 342 -52.40 -9.17 -2.24
CA ARG A 342 -53.06 -9.33 -0.94
C ARG A 342 -54.48 -8.79 -1.02
N LYS A 343 -55.43 -9.59 -0.54
CA LYS A 343 -56.83 -9.20 -0.37
C LYS A 343 -57.05 -8.39 0.91
N LEU A 344 -57.94 -7.40 0.86
CA LEU A 344 -58.39 -6.54 1.95
C LEU A 344 -59.25 -7.33 2.97
N GLY A 345 -59.96 -8.36 2.52
CA GLY A 345 -60.74 -9.25 3.37
C GLY A 345 -62.08 -8.65 3.81
N VAL A 346 -62.66 -7.78 3.00
CA VAL A 346 -63.94 -7.11 3.26
C VAL A 346 -65.03 -7.55 2.28
N PRO A 347 -66.32 -7.41 2.62
CA PRO A 347 -67.41 -7.81 1.73
C PRO A 347 -67.33 -7.12 0.36
N GLY A 348 -67.66 -7.86 -0.70
CA GLY A 348 -67.73 -7.36 -2.08
C GLY A 348 -66.41 -7.34 -2.86
N GLU A 349 -65.31 -7.80 -2.28
CA GLU A 349 -63.99 -7.81 -2.94
C GLU A 349 -63.90 -8.71 -4.19
N ASP A 350 -64.83 -9.64 -4.37
CA ASP A 350 -64.93 -10.50 -5.56
C ASP A 350 -65.87 -9.93 -6.66
N LEU A 351 -66.36 -8.69 -6.52
CA LEU A 351 -67.17 -8.02 -7.55
C LEU A 351 -66.36 -7.77 -8.83
N LYS A 352 -67.03 -7.78 -9.99
CA LYS A 352 -66.36 -7.43 -11.26
C LYS A 352 -65.83 -6.00 -11.21
N LYS A 353 -64.60 -5.80 -11.73
CA LYS A 353 -63.83 -4.54 -11.68
C LYS A 353 -63.30 -4.16 -10.28
N VAL A 354 -63.28 -5.10 -9.33
CA VAL A 354 -62.37 -5.04 -8.18
C VAL A 354 -61.20 -5.96 -8.48
N GLU A 355 -60.00 -5.40 -8.64
CA GLU A 355 -58.81 -6.11 -9.11
C GLU A 355 -57.60 -5.84 -8.21
N GLY A 356 -56.63 -6.75 -8.21
CA GLY A 356 -55.34 -6.54 -7.55
C GLY A 356 -54.41 -5.61 -8.35
N CYS A 357 -53.53 -4.90 -7.64
CA CYS A 357 -52.56 -3.99 -8.25
C CYS A 357 -51.62 -4.72 -9.23
N LEU A 358 -51.03 -5.83 -8.81
CA LEU A 358 -50.08 -6.56 -9.65
C LEU A 358 -50.79 -7.26 -10.81
N GLU A 359 -51.98 -7.83 -10.58
CA GLU A 359 -52.81 -8.40 -11.63
C GLU A 359 -53.10 -7.37 -12.73
N PHE A 360 -53.52 -6.16 -12.36
CA PHE A 360 -53.80 -5.08 -13.29
C PHE A 360 -52.53 -4.62 -14.05
N LEU A 361 -51.45 -4.33 -13.34
CA LEU A 361 -50.19 -3.86 -13.93
C LEU A 361 -49.57 -4.90 -14.88
N SER A 362 -49.65 -6.19 -14.53
CA SER A 362 -49.14 -7.26 -15.39
C SER A 362 -49.89 -7.32 -16.72
N ARG A 363 -51.23 -7.23 -16.69
CA ARG A 363 -52.06 -7.19 -17.91
C ARG A 363 -51.80 -5.95 -18.75
N LEU A 364 -51.65 -4.79 -18.10
CA LEU A 364 -51.27 -3.55 -18.76
C LEU A 364 -49.93 -3.71 -19.50
N TYR A 365 -48.89 -4.23 -18.85
CA TYR A 365 -47.56 -4.36 -19.46
C TYR A 365 -47.40 -5.58 -20.38
N ARG A 366 -48.42 -6.46 -20.44
CA ARG A 366 -48.63 -7.43 -21.53
C ARG A 366 -49.39 -6.83 -22.73
N ASN A 367 -49.71 -5.54 -22.69
CA ASN A 367 -50.48 -4.81 -23.70
C ASN A 367 -51.93 -5.30 -23.86
N GLU A 368 -52.50 -5.92 -22.82
CA GLU A 368 -53.91 -6.35 -22.81
C GLU A 368 -54.87 -5.17 -22.56
N ILE A 369 -54.35 -4.07 -22.00
CA ILE A 369 -55.11 -2.85 -21.68
C ILE A 369 -54.41 -1.67 -22.38
N GLN A 370 -55.14 -0.95 -23.23
CA GLN A 370 -54.58 0.18 -24.00
C GLN A 370 -55.12 1.55 -23.58
N LYS A 371 -56.38 1.59 -23.12
CA LYS A 371 -57.04 2.83 -22.69
C LYS A 371 -58.08 2.51 -21.63
N LEU A 372 -58.26 3.42 -20.67
CA LEU A 372 -59.23 3.30 -19.60
C LEU A 372 -59.79 4.69 -19.24
N ASP A 373 -61.02 5.00 -19.65
CA ASP A 373 -61.69 6.27 -19.38
C ASP A 373 -62.77 6.08 -18.29
N GLU A 374 -62.32 5.65 -17.11
CA GLU A 374 -63.15 5.27 -15.96
C GLU A 374 -62.75 6.10 -14.72
N ARG A 375 -63.66 6.27 -13.75
CA ARG A 375 -63.32 6.73 -12.39
C ARG A 375 -62.78 5.54 -11.60
N VAL A 376 -61.51 5.59 -11.22
CA VAL A 376 -60.81 4.46 -10.59
C VAL A 376 -60.34 4.82 -9.19
N ALA A 377 -60.74 4.01 -8.20
CA ALA A 377 -60.17 4.08 -6.86
C ALA A 377 -58.95 3.17 -6.74
N VAL A 378 -57.86 3.69 -6.18
CA VAL A 378 -56.69 2.89 -5.79
C VAL A 378 -56.64 2.84 -4.27
N VAL A 379 -56.79 1.66 -3.68
CA VAL A 379 -56.82 1.47 -2.23
C VAL A 379 -55.44 1.05 -1.74
N GLY A 380 -54.74 1.94 -1.05
CA GLY A 380 -53.42 1.67 -0.47
C GLY A 380 -52.42 2.83 -0.62
N ASP A 381 -51.34 2.76 0.17
CA ASP A 381 -50.46 3.92 0.45
C ASP A 381 -48.98 3.68 0.21
N GLY A 382 -48.62 2.51 -0.33
CA GLY A 382 -47.24 2.16 -0.67
C GLY A 382 -46.87 2.56 -2.10
N ASN A 383 -45.59 2.47 -2.45
CA ASN A 383 -45.08 2.81 -3.80
C ASN A 383 -45.87 2.14 -4.94
N ALA A 384 -46.33 0.89 -4.77
CA ALA A 384 -47.14 0.19 -5.77
C ALA A 384 -48.49 0.88 -6.04
N ALA A 385 -49.11 1.51 -5.03
CA ALA A 385 -50.33 2.27 -5.20
C ALA A 385 -50.10 3.53 -6.06
N PHE A 386 -48.99 4.22 -5.83
CA PHE A 386 -48.60 5.38 -6.64
C PHE A 386 -48.21 4.99 -8.06
N ASP A 387 -47.50 3.88 -8.24
CA ASP A 387 -47.17 3.37 -9.57
C ASP A 387 -48.42 3.03 -10.39
N VAL A 388 -49.40 2.31 -9.82
CA VAL A 388 -50.64 2.01 -10.54
C VAL A 388 -51.48 3.26 -10.77
N ALA A 389 -51.53 4.19 -9.81
CA ALA A 389 -52.29 5.43 -9.98
C ALA A 389 -51.75 6.28 -11.13
N ARG A 390 -50.42 6.42 -11.22
CA ARG A 390 -49.75 7.16 -12.29
C ARG A 390 -49.88 6.45 -13.64
N ALA A 391 -49.88 5.12 -13.67
CA ALA A 391 -50.16 4.35 -14.88
C ALA A 391 -51.61 4.52 -15.35
N LEU A 392 -52.58 4.57 -14.43
CA LEU A 392 -54.00 4.80 -14.73
C LEU A 392 -54.25 6.17 -15.35
N VAL A 393 -53.63 7.23 -14.81
CA VAL A 393 -53.70 8.57 -15.40
C VAL A 393 -53.26 8.55 -16.86
N ARG A 394 -52.18 7.83 -17.18
CA ARG A 394 -51.67 7.68 -18.56
C ARG A 394 -52.58 6.89 -19.48
N LEU A 395 -53.45 6.04 -18.92
CA LEU A 395 -54.50 5.35 -19.68
C LEU A 395 -55.74 6.22 -19.93
N GLY A 396 -55.79 7.42 -19.34
CA GLY A 396 -56.91 8.36 -19.43
C GLY A 396 -57.89 8.29 -18.26
N ALA A 397 -57.59 7.54 -17.21
CA ALA A 397 -58.52 7.34 -16.10
C ALA A 397 -58.53 8.53 -15.13
N LYS A 398 -59.69 8.79 -14.51
CA LYS A 398 -59.81 9.71 -13.39
C LYS A 398 -59.50 8.95 -12.10
N THR A 399 -58.30 9.13 -11.58
CA THR A 399 -57.78 8.30 -10.49
C THR A 399 -57.82 8.99 -9.14
N THR A 400 -58.31 8.27 -8.13
CA THR A 400 -58.30 8.70 -6.72
C THR A 400 -57.59 7.65 -5.86
N ILE A 401 -56.56 8.04 -5.12
CA ILE A 401 -55.95 7.19 -4.09
C ILE A 401 -56.74 7.35 -2.79
N VAL A 402 -57.12 6.22 -2.19
CA VAL A 402 -57.78 6.14 -0.88
C VAL A 402 -56.75 5.64 0.13
N SER A 403 -56.31 6.56 0.99
CA SER A 403 -55.24 6.38 1.96
C SER A 403 -55.74 6.15 3.37
N TRP A 404 -55.19 5.14 4.04
CA TRP A 404 -55.51 4.86 5.43
C TRP A 404 -54.83 5.85 6.38
N PHE A 405 -53.75 6.49 5.91
CA PHE A 405 -52.95 7.45 6.66
C PHE A 405 -53.30 8.91 6.26
N PRO A 406 -53.05 9.88 7.16
CA PRO A 406 -52.94 11.28 6.76
C PRO A 406 -51.72 11.48 5.85
N GLU A 407 -51.69 12.58 5.09
CA GLU A 407 -50.67 12.85 4.06
C GLU A 407 -49.24 12.70 4.59
N GLU A 408 -48.97 13.20 5.79
CA GLU A 408 -47.63 13.25 6.38
C GLU A 408 -47.09 11.87 6.80
N LEU A 409 -47.97 10.86 6.89
CA LEU A 409 -47.64 9.51 7.33
C LEU A 409 -47.75 8.46 6.21
N ILE A 410 -47.96 8.90 4.96
CA ILE A 410 -47.95 7.99 3.80
C ILE A 410 -46.55 7.36 3.67
N PRO A 411 -46.44 6.02 3.60
CA PRO A 411 -45.15 5.32 3.57
C PRO A 411 -44.46 5.31 2.20
N ALA A 412 -45.12 5.77 1.13
CA ALA A 412 -44.51 5.89 -0.20
C ALA A 412 -43.42 6.98 -0.24
N ASP A 413 -42.56 6.91 -1.25
CA ASP A 413 -41.52 7.93 -1.48
C ASP A 413 -42.17 9.31 -1.69
N PRO A 414 -41.78 10.36 -0.93
CA PRO A 414 -42.34 11.70 -1.07
C PRO A 414 -42.31 12.25 -2.51
N HIS A 415 -41.30 11.87 -3.29
CA HIS A 415 -41.19 12.27 -4.69
C HIS A 415 -42.28 11.64 -5.57
N GLU A 416 -42.69 10.39 -5.26
CA GLU A 416 -43.78 9.72 -5.96
C GLU A 416 -45.15 10.32 -5.61
N ILE A 417 -45.32 10.75 -4.35
CA ILE A 417 -46.53 11.46 -3.90
C ILE A 417 -46.68 12.79 -4.64
N LEU A 418 -45.61 13.58 -4.69
CA LEU A 418 -45.58 14.85 -5.41
C LEU A 418 -45.85 14.65 -6.91
N ALA A 419 -45.17 13.70 -7.55
CA ALA A 419 -45.34 13.42 -8.97
C ALA A 419 -46.77 12.98 -9.31
N ALA A 420 -47.39 12.13 -8.47
CA ALA A 420 -48.78 11.72 -8.67
C ALA A 420 -49.76 12.90 -8.58
N ARG A 421 -49.55 13.82 -7.62
CA ARG A 421 -50.34 15.05 -7.49
C ARG A 421 -50.19 15.96 -8.71
N GLU A 422 -48.96 16.19 -9.16
CA GLU A 422 -48.67 16.99 -10.36
C GLU A 422 -49.27 16.39 -11.64
N GLU A 423 -49.39 15.06 -11.70
CA GLU A 423 -50.02 14.33 -12.81
C GLU A 423 -51.57 14.31 -12.72
N GLY A 424 -52.17 14.84 -11.64
CA GLY A 424 -53.62 15.00 -11.50
C GLY A 424 -54.33 13.89 -10.71
N VAL A 425 -53.58 13.06 -9.96
CA VAL A 425 -54.18 12.06 -9.05
C VAL A 425 -54.85 12.78 -7.87
N SER A 426 -56.10 12.41 -7.58
CA SER A 426 -56.84 12.89 -6.41
C SER A 426 -56.55 12.02 -5.18
N PHE A 427 -56.71 12.58 -3.98
CA PHE A 427 -56.42 11.86 -2.74
C PHE A 427 -57.58 11.97 -1.75
N VAL A 428 -57.86 10.85 -1.07
CA VAL A 428 -58.74 10.78 0.09
C VAL A 428 -57.93 10.20 1.23
N TYR A 429 -57.54 11.04 2.18
CA TYR A 429 -56.69 10.67 3.32
C TYR A 429 -57.50 10.14 4.50
N SER A 430 -56.81 9.53 5.47
CA SER A 430 -57.40 9.10 6.75
C SER A 430 -58.71 8.31 6.57
N THR A 431 -58.72 7.40 5.60
CA THR A 431 -59.92 6.68 5.16
C THR A 431 -59.60 5.22 4.89
N LYS A 432 -60.35 4.31 5.53
CA LYS A 432 -60.24 2.87 5.31
C LYS A 432 -61.50 2.32 4.65
N VAL A 433 -61.32 1.51 3.61
CA VAL A 433 -62.41 0.81 2.93
C VAL A 433 -62.91 -0.34 3.80
N THR A 434 -64.22 -0.41 4.04
CA THR A 434 -64.88 -1.43 4.87
C THR A 434 -65.79 -2.37 4.07
N ALA A 435 -66.21 -2.00 2.86
CA ALA A 435 -66.86 -2.89 1.89
C ALA A 435 -66.79 -2.32 0.46
N PHE A 436 -66.85 -3.20 -0.54
CA PHE A 436 -67.08 -2.85 -1.94
C PHE A 436 -68.56 -3.05 -2.27
N LEU A 437 -69.22 -2.02 -2.79
CA LEU A 437 -70.65 -2.01 -3.10
C LEU A 437 -70.87 -2.13 -4.60
N GLY A 438 -71.92 -2.84 -4.97
CA GLY A 438 -72.26 -3.09 -6.36
C GLY A 438 -73.66 -3.64 -6.54
N SER A 439 -74.18 -3.54 -7.77
CA SER A 439 -75.47 -4.12 -8.18
C SER A 439 -75.23 -5.12 -9.32
N ASN A 440 -76.00 -6.21 -9.36
CA ASN A 440 -75.86 -7.27 -10.38
C ASN A 440 -74.44 -7.84 -10.53
N GLY A 441 -73.66 -7.88 -9.44
CA GLY A 441 -72.27 -8.36 -9.45
C GLY A 441 -71.24 -7.39 -10.05
N GLN A 442 -71.64 -6.16 -10.37
CA GLN A 442 -70.80 -5.11 -10.91
C GLN A 442 -70.48 -4.07 -9.83
N PHE A 443 -69.19 -3.77 -9.62
CA PHE A 443 -68.75 -2.72 -8.69
C PHE A 443 -69.25 -1.33 -9.10
N GLY A 444 -69.57 -0.48 -8.11
CA GLY A 444 -70.00 0.91 -8.32
C GLY A 444 -69.66 1.92 -7.21
N ALA A 445 -69.36 1.47 -5.97
CA ALA A 445 -68.97 2.37 -4.89
C ALA A 445 -68.13 1.69 -3.80
N LEU A 446 -67.31 2.47 -3.09
CA LEU A 446 -66.62 2.05 -1.87
C LEU A 446 -67.42 2.51 -0.65
N ARG A 447 -67.59 1.62 0.34
CA ARG A 447 -67.98 2.03 1.70
C ARG A 447 -66.72 2.27 2.52
N CYS A 448 -66.63 3.43 3.13
CA CYS A 448 -65.44 3.97 3.77
C CYS A 448 -65.73 4.37 5.23
N ALA A 449 -64.71 4.27 6.08
CA ALA A 449 -64.74 4.75 7.45
C ALA A 449 -63.52 5.65 7.71
N VAL A 450 -63.71 6.70 8.51
CA VAL A 450 -62.65 7.63 8.90
C VAL A 450 -61.66 6.94 9.83
N THR A 451 -60.37 7.16 9.61
CA THR A 451 -59.28 6.65 10.45
C THR A 451 -58.52 7.75 11.15
N LYS A 452 -57.86 7.39 12.26
CA LYS A 452 -56.83 8.20 12.92
C LYS A 452 -55.59 7.35 13.19
N PRO A 453 -54.38 7.93 13.30
CA PRO A 453 -53.19 7.19 13.71
C PRO A 453 -53.42 6.50 15.06
N GLY A 454 -53.15 5.19 15.13
CA GLY A 454 -53.17 4.43 16.37
C GLY A 454 -51.85 4.52 17.13
N GLU A 455 -51.69 3.68 18.15
CA GLU A 455 -50.42 3.52 18.84
C GLU A 455 -49.36 2.95 17.87
N PRO A 456 -48.13 3.53 17.84
CA PRO A 456 -47.03 2.98 17.06
C PRO A 456 -46.74 1.52 17.41
N ASP A 457 -46.54 0.69 16.38
CA ASP A 457 -46.10 -0.69 16.57
C ASP A 457 -44.61 -0.78 16.98
N ALA A 458 -44.08 -2.00 17.12
CA ALA A 458 -42.66 -2.22 17.47
C ALA A 458 -41.67 -1.63 16.44
N LYS A 459 -42.12 -1.27 15.23
CA LYS A 459 -41.32 -0.60 14.20
C LYS A 459 -41.58 0.92 14.18
N GLY A 460 -42.34 1.43 15.12
CA GLY A 460 -42.71 2.84 15.23
C GLY A 460 -43.80 3.27 14.24
N ILE A 461 -44.49 2.36 13.57
CA ILE A 461 -45.53 2.68 12.59
C ILE A 461 -46.88 2.84 13.31
N PRO A 462 -47.49 4.04 13.33
CA PRO A 462 -48.79 4.27 13.96
C PRO A 462 -49.93 3.78 13.06
N TRP A 463 -50.19 2.47 13.08
CA TRP A 463 -51.22 1.88 12.21
C TRP A 463 -52.59 2.52 12.42
N PRO A 464 -53.31 2.86 11.33
CA PRO A 464 -54.55 3.61 11.40
C PRO A 464 -55.68 2.77 12.01
N VAL A 465 -56.41 3.37 12.95
CA VAL A 465 -57.58 2.79 13.61
C VAL A 465 -58.84 3.56 13.22
N ILE A 466 -59.97 2.86 13.08
CA ILE A 466 -61.25 3.49 12.75
C ILE A 466 -61.67 4.39 13.91
N VAL A 467 -62.13 5.60 13.60
CA VAL A 467 -62.65 6.55 14.60
C VAL A 467 -64.01 6.05 15.11
N PRO A 468 -64.17 5.75 16.42
CA PRO A 468 -65.46 5.32 16.95
C PRO A 468 -66.49 6.46 16.90
N GLY A 469 -67.72 6.16 16.45
CA GLY A 469 -68.84 7.11 16.42
C GLY A 469 -69.00 7.91 15.13
N GLU A 470 -68.07 7.80 14.18
CA GLU A 470 -68.21 8.35 12.82
C GLU A 470 -69.01 7.39 11.94
N GLU A 471 -70.04 7.90 11.25
CA GLU A 471 -70.85 7.11 10.35
C GLU A 471 -70.07 6.77 9.06
N PRO A 472 -70.16 5.53 8.55
CA PRO A 472 -69.56 5.19 7.25
C PRO A 472 -70.15 6.03 6.11
N PHE A 473 -69.32 6.39 5.14
CA PHE A 473 -69.72 7.14 3.94
C PHE A 473 -69.36 6.37 2.67
N GLU A 474 -69.97 6.77 1.55
CA GLU A 474 -69.80 6.08 0.26
C GLU A 474 -69.12 6.99 -0.78
N LEU A 475 -68.23 6.40 -1.58
CA LEU A 475 -67.55 7.07 -2.69
C LEU A 475 -67.78 6.29 -3.98
N GLU A 476 -68.32 6.94 -5.01
CA GLU A 476 -68.65 6.30 -6.29
C GLU A 476 -67.44 6.15 -7.21
N PHE A 477 -67.27 4.95 -7.77
CA PHE A 477 -66.20 4.63 -8.71
C PHE A 477 -66.64 3.52 -9.68
N ASP A 478 -66.09 3.51 -10.89
CA ASP A 478 -66.40 2.49 -11.90
C ASP A 478 -65.50 1.24 -11.74
N ARG A 479 -64.35 1.40 -11.08
CA ARG A 479 -63.35 0.34 -10.81
C ARG A 479 -62.61 0.60 -9.49
N ALA A 480 -62.20 -0.46 -8.82
CA ALA A 480 -61.28 -0.38 -7.67
C ALA A 480 -60.06 -1.28 -7.87
N ILE A 481 -58.88 -0.75 -7.53
CA ILE A 481 -57.62 -1.48 -7.52
C ILE A 481 -57.09 -1.56 -6.09
N VAL A 482 -56.84 -2.77 -5.60
CA VAL A 482 -56.32 -3.02 -4.25
C VAL A 482 -54.80 -3.11 -4.29
N ALA A 483 -54.10 -2.20 -3.61
CA ALA A 483 -52.65 -2.03 -3.63
C ALA A 483 -52.03 -2.07 -2.21
N ILE A 484 -52.42 -3.06 -1.40
CA ILE A 484 -52.03 -3.19 0.02
C ILE A 484 -50.90 -4.21 0.27
N GLY A 485 -50.14 -4.55 -0.78
CA GLY A 485 -48.99 -5.45 -0.73
C GLY A 485 -49.21 -6.79 -1.45
N GLN A 486 -48.14 -7.58 -1.54
CA GLN A 486 -48.14 -8.88 -2.22
C GLN A 486 -47.88 -10.04 -1.26
N LEU A 487 -48.27 -11.24 -1.68
CA LEU A 487 -47.99 -12.53 -1.06
C LEU A 487 -47.20 -13.40 -2.03
N ALA A 488 -46.49 -14.39 -1.49
CA ALA A 488 -45.91 -15.43 -2.32
C ALA A 488 -47.03 -16.26 -2.96
N ASP A 489 -46.95 -16.45 -4.28
CA ASP A 489 -47.89 -17.31 -4.97
C ASP A 489 -47.46 -18.78 -4.78
N SER A 490 -48.41 -19.60 -4.37
CA SER A 490 -48.20 -20.96 -3.86
C SER A 490 -48.40 -22.11 -4.89
N PRO A 491 -48.17 -21.96 -6.22
CA PRO A 491 -48.03 -23.14 -7.07
C PRO A 491 -46.76 -23.91 -6.72
N THR A 492 -45.61 -23.21 -6.55
CA THR A 492 -44.31 -23.81 -6.19
C THR A 492 -44.26 -24.46 -4.81
N CYS A 493 -45.22 -24.15 -3.94
CA CYS A 493 -45.29 -24.70 -2.58
C CYS A 493 -46.16 -25.97 -2.51
N ARG A 494 -46.85 -26.34 -3.61
CA ARG A 494 -47.42 -27.68 -3.81
C ARG A 494 -46.42 -28.62 -4.48
N LEU A 495 -45.13 -28.45 -4.20
CA LEU A 495 -44.16 -29.51 -4.36
C LEU A 495 -44.69 -30.71 -3.56
N ASN A 496 -45.09 -31.78 -4.24
CA ASN A 496 -45.44 -33.07 -3.64
C ASN A 496 -44.20 -33.75 -2.96
N GLY A 497 -43.26 -32.98 -2.41
CA GLY A 497 -41.92 -33.43 -2.02
C GLY A 497 -41.14 -32.60 -0.99
N GLY A 498 -41.74 -31.64 -0.26
CA GLY A 498 -41.16 -31.22 1.05
C GLY A 498 -40.28 -29.97 1.13
N VAL A 499 -40.62 -28.85 0.48
CA VAL A 499 -40.08 -27.51 0.83
C VAL A 499 -40.98 -26.82 1.86
N GLU A 500 -40.43 -26.45 3.02
CA GLU A 500 -41.20 -25.80 4.09
C GLU A 500 -41.53 -24.33 3.76
N VAL A 501 -42.75 -23.90 4.06
CA VAL A 501 -43.24 -22.54 3.82
C VAL A 501 -43.90 -21.94 5.05
N SER A 502 -43.83 -20.62 5.16
CA SER A 502 -44.55 -19.87 6.19
C SER A 502 -46.06 -19.84 5.91
N PRO A 503 -46.92 -19.49 6.90
CA PRO A 503 -48.36 -19.31 6.68
C PRO A 503 -48.72 -18.30 5.58
N ASN A 504 -47.82 -17.35 5.30
CA ASN A 504 -47.98 -16.33 4.26
C ASN A 504 -47.41 -16.77 2.89
N GLY A 505 -46.99 -18.02 2.77
CA GLY A 505 -46.51 -18.63 1.52
C GLY A 505 -45.01 -18.47 1.24
N PHE A 506 -44.25 -17.74 2.05
CA PHE A 506 -42.80 -17.55 1.85
C PHE A 506 -42.00 -18.83 2.13
N ILE A 507 -41.01 -19.13 1.29
CA ILE A 507 -40.11 -20.29 1.43
C ILE A 507 -39.20 -20.09 2.64
N ARG A 508 -39.11 -21.12 3.50
CA ARG A 508 -38.16 -21.13 4.61
C ARG A 508 -36.80 -21.63 4.15
N VAL A 509 -35.76 -20.91 4.56
CA VAL A 509 -34.36 -21.27 4.32
C VAL A 509 -33.56 -21.17 5.61
N ASP A 510 -32.48 -21.93 5.69
CA ASP A 510 -31.48 -21.79 6.75
C ASP A 510 -30.50 -20.62 6.48
N SER A 511 -29.49 -20.48 7.34
CA SER A 511 -28.45 -19.45 7.20
C SER A 511 -27.57 -19.62 5.95
N SER A 512 -27.62 -20.77 5.29
CA SER A 512 -26.93 -21.07 4.03
C SER A 512 -27.86 -20.91 2.82
N CYS A 513 -28.99 -20.22 2.98
CA CYS A 513 -30.04 -20.07 1.96
C CYS A 513 -30.60 -21.41 1.46
N SER A 514 -30.35 -22.53 2.15
CA SER A 514 -30.80 -23.85 1.75
C SER A 514 -32.23 -24.06 2.21
N THR A 515 -33.04 -24.67 1.35
CA THR A 515 -34.36 -25.18 1.74
C THR A 515 -34.22 -26.52 2.48
N THR A 516 -35.34 -27.10 2.90
CA THR A 516 -35.41 -28.47 3.45
C THR A 516 -35.02 -29.54 2.43
N LEU A 517 -35.00 -29.22 1.12
CA LEU A 517 -34.51 -30.10 0.07
C LEU A 517 -33.02 -29.90 -0.17
N LYS A 518 -32.25 -31.00 -0.10
CA LYS A 518 -30.82 -31.00 -0.47
C LYS A 518 -30.65 -30.52 -1.91
N THR A 519 -29.63 -29.68 -2.12
CA THR A 519 -29.25 -28.99 -3.38
C THR A 519 -30.24 -27.94 -3.90
N VAL A 520 -31.28 -27.59 -3.12
CA VAL A 520 -32.26 -26.56 -3.48
C VAL A 520 -32.15 -25.38 -2.53
N TYR A 521 -31.95 -24.20 -3.11
CA TYR A 521 -31.79 -22.93 -2.42
C TYR A 521 -32.92 -21.98 -2.80
N ALA A 522 -33.17 -20.94 -2.01
CA ALA A 522 -34.15 -19.90 -2.36
C ALA A 522 -33.64 -18.50 -2.00
N ALA A 523 -34.04 -17.50 -2.79
CA ALA A 523 -33.57 -16.12 -2.64
C ALA A 523 -34.59 -15.09 -3.13
N GLY A 524 -34.43 -13.84 -2.65
CA GLY A 524 -35.27 -12.71 -3.04
C GLY A 524 -36.61 -12.66 -2.31
N ASP A 525 -37.62 -12.09 -2.95
CA ASP A 525 -38.90 -11.77 -2.32
C ASP A 525 -39.73 -13.01 -1.95
N VAL A 526 -39.46 -14.17 -2.59
CA VAL A 526 -40.12 -15.44 -2.23
C VAL A 526 -39.71 -15.93 -0.83
N VAL A 527 -38.57 -15.48 -0.31
CA VAL A 527 -38.08 -15.80 1.03
C VAL A 527 -38.38 -14.68 2.01
N ASN A 528 -38.03 -13.45 1.64
CA ASN A 528 -38.03 -12.30 2.56
C ASN A 528 -39.34 -11.50 2.55
N GLY A 529 -40.24 -11.79 1.61
CA GLY A 529 -41.36 -10.91 1.26
C GLY A 529 -40.96 -9.75 0.36
N PRO A 530 -41.94 -8.95 -0.11
CA PRO A 530 -41.70 -7.84 -1.03
C PRO A 530 -40.66 -6.86 -0.50
N SER A 531 -39.62 -6.60 -1.29
CA SER A 531 -38.48 -5.80 -0.87
C SER A 531 -37.96 -4.88 -1.98
N SER A 532 -36.87 -4.14 -1.73
CA SER A 532 -36.23 -3.33 -2.76
C SER A 532 -35.36 -4.19 -3.70
N VAL A 533 -35.23 -3.79 -4.96
CA VAL A 533 -34.38 -4.45 -5.98
C VAL A 533 -32.97 -4.80 -5.47
N VAL A 534 -32.32 -3.88 -4.75
CA VAL A 534 -30.96 -4.09 -4.22
C VAL A 534 -30.91 -5.17 -3.13
N LYS A 535 -31.95 -5.33 -2.31
CA LYS A 535 -32.06 -6.40 -1.31
C LYS A 535 -32.32 -7.75 -1.98
N ALA A 536 -33.18 -7.79 -2.99
CA ALA A 536 -33.43 -8.99 -3.77
C ALA A 536 -32.14 -9.48 -4.46
N MET A 537 -31.39 -8.60 -5.13
CA MET A 537 -30.09 -8.95 -5.71
C MET A 537 -29.09 -9.43 -4.64
N ALA A 538 -29.02 -8.76 -3.49
CA ALA A 538 -28.10 -9.16 -2.41
C ALA A 538 -28.39 -10.58 -1.91
N SER A 539 -29.67 -10.92 -1.73
CA SER A 539 -30.10 -12.27 -1.38
C SER A 539 -29.77 -13.30 -2.47
N GLY A 540 -29.95 -12.95 -3.75
CA GLY A 540 -29.56 -13.82 -4.87
C GLY A 540 -28.06 -14.14 -4.90
N ARG A 541 -27.22 -13.11 -4.69
CA ARG A 541 -25.76 -13.27 -4.64
C ARG A 541 -25.32 -14.10 -3.45
N GLU A 542 -25.99 -13.98 -2.31
CA GLU A 542 -25.69 -14.84 -1.16
C GLU A 542 -26.04 -16.30 -1.45
N ALA A 543 -27.21 -16.57 -2.04
CA ALA A 543 -27.55 -17.93 -2.47
C ALA A 543 -26.53 -18.49 -3.45
N ALA A 544 -26.08 -17.70 -4.43
CA ALA A 544 -25.00 -18.11 -5.35
C ALA A 544 -23.71 -18.50 -4.61
N ARG A 545 -23.29 -17.73 -3.61
CA ARG A 545 -22.10 -18.07 -2.78
C ARG A 545 -22.30 -19.38 -2.02
N CYS A 546 -23.47 -19.59 -1.44
CA CYS A 546 -23.80 -20.84 -0.75
C CYS A 546 -23.75 -22.04 -1.71
N VAL A 547 -24.29 -21.91 -2.92
CA VAL A 547 -24.17 -22.94 -3.96
C VAL A 547 -22.70 -23.21 -4.31
N HIS A 548 -21.92 -22.15 -4.58
CA HIS A 548 -20.50 -22.29 -4.90
C HIS A 548 -19.74 -23.02 -3.80
N ARG A 549 -19.90 -22.60 -2.54
CA ARG A 549 -19.26 -23.21 -1.37
C ARG A 549 -19.64 -24.69 -1.24
N SER A 550 -20.92 -25.01 -1.45
CA SER A 550 -21.41 -26.39 -1.37
C SER A 550 -20.86 -27.30 -2.48
N LEU A 551 -20.65 -26.79 -3.69
CA LEU A 551 -20.20 -27.60 -4.83
C LEU A 551 -18.67 -27.74 -4.91
N SER A 552 -17.95 -26.67 -4.59
CA SER A 552 -16.48 -26.63 -4.71
C SER A 552 -15.73 -26.97 -3.43
N GLY A 553 -16.36 -26.78 -2.26
CA GLY A 553 -15.65 -26.77 -0.97
C GLY A 553 -14.77 -25.54 -0.76
N GLU A 554 -14.70 -24.63 -1.74
CA GLU A 554 -13.93 -23.40 -1.70
C GLU A 554 -14.83 -22.27 -1.17
N GLU A 555 -14.30 -21.46 -0.26
CA GLU A 555 -14.86 -20.12 -0.12
C GLU A 555 -14.49 -19.32 -1.35
N VAL A 556 -15.45 -18.62 -1.95
CA VAL A 556 -15.15 -17.65 -3.01
C VAL A 556 -14.13 -16.67 -2.42
N PRO A 557 -12.89 -16.60 -2.92
CA PRO A 557 -11.90 -15.68 -2.39
C PRO A 557 -12.39 -14.27 -2.69
N GLN A 558 -13.03 -13.65 -1.70
CA GLN A 558 -13.36 -12.24 -1.80
C GLN A 558 -12.06 -11.49 -1.58
N VAL A 559 -11.37 -11.15 -2.67
CA VAL A 559 -10.36 -10.08 -2.68
C VAL A 559 -11.11 -8.74 -2.51
N LYS A 560 -11.89 -8.63 -1.44
CA LYS A 560 -12.52 -7.37 -1.06
C LYS A 560 -11.45 -6.49 -0.45
N PRO A 561 -11.37 -5.22 -0.86
CA PRO A 561 -10.56 -4.26 -0.17
C PRO A 561 -10.88 -4.25 1.33
N GLN A 562 -9.84 -4.31 2.14
CA GLN A 562 -9.94 -4.27 3.60
C GLN A 562 -9.72 -2.84 4.06
N ARG A 563 -10.53 -2.42 5.03
CA ARG A 563 -10.52 -1.06 5.57
C ARG A 563 -10.36 -1.10 7.09
N PRO A 564 -9.59 -0.16 7.67
CA PRO A 564 -9.38 -0.11 9.11
C PRO A 564 -10.69 0.21 9.82
N VAL A 565 -10.97 -0.47 10.93
CA VAL A 565 -12.20 -0.24 11.73
C VAL A 565 -12.02 0.93 12.72
N ASP A 566 -10.78 1.12 13.16
CA ASP A 566 -10.31 2.06 14.18
C ASP A 566 -10.01 3.47 13.66
N ARG A 567 -9.88 3.65 12.34
CA ARG A 567 -9.57 4.95 11.72
C ARG A 567 -10.83 5.64 11.22
N ASP A 568 -11.34 6.57 12.02
CA ASP A 568 -12.57 7.29 11.69
C ASP A 568 -12.41 8.25 10.50
N PHE A 569 -13.55 8.74 10.00
CA PHE A 569 -13.61 9.68 8.90
C PHE A 569 -12.96 11.03 9.26
N PRO A 570 -12.43 11.79 8.26
CA PRO A 570 -12.01 13.16 8.49
C PRO A 570 -13.15 14.04 9.00
N GLU A 571 -12.80 15.05 9.80
CA GLU A 571 -13.73 16.08 10.25
C GLU A 571 -14.24 16.91 9.07
N ILE A 572 -15.51 17.32 9.13
CA ILE A 572 -16.09 18.24 8.14
C ILE A 572 -15.88 19.64 8.67
N THR A 573 -14.92 20.35 8.08
CA THR A 573 -14.50 21.66 8.55
C THR A 573 -15.34 22.78 7.91
N PRO A 574 -15.51 23.94 8.58
CA PRO A 574 -16.34 25.05 8.06
C PRO A 574 -15.85 25.72 6.77
N ASP A 575 -14.60 25.50 6.36
CA ASP A 575 -14.01 26.00 5.11
C ASP A 575 -14.47 25.21 3.88
N ILE A 576 -15.10 24.05 4.06
CA ILE A 576 -15.67 23.28 2.96
C ILE A 576 -16.93 24.02 2.45
N PRO A 577 -16.98 24.44 1.18
CA PRO A 577 -18.10 25.21 0.67
C PRO A 577 -19.38 24.37 0.58
N SER A 578 -20.48 24.98 1.00
CA SER A 578 -21.83 24.49 0.70
C SER A 578 -22.14 24.67 -0.78
N VAL A 579 -22.62 23.61 -1.43
CA VAL A 579 -22.90 23.57 -2.87
C VAL A 579 -24.24 22.87 -3.07
N ALA A 580 -25.14 23.51 -3.80
CA ALA A 580 -26.46 22.96 -4.10
C ALA A 580 -26.37 21.61 -4.83
N ARG A 581 -27.25 20.68 -4.47
CA ARG A 581 -27.38 19.40 -5.15
C ARG A 581 -27.91 19.60 -6.57
N VAL A 582 -27.29 18.94 -7.54
CA VAL A 582 -27.81 18.90 -8.91
C VAL A 582 -29.12 18.13 -8.92
N ARG A 583 -30.20 18.76 -9.42
CA ARG A 583 -31.51 18.13 -9.57
C ARG A 583 -31.61 17.41 -10.91
N MET A 584 -32.18 16.20 -10.89
CA MET A 584 -32.51 15.45 -12.10
C MET A 584 -33.49 16.26 -12.95
N PRO A 585 -33.16 16.61 -14.20
CA PRO A 585 -34.12 17.24 -15.09
C PRO A 585 -35.28 16.28 -15.38
N GLU A 586 -36.50 16.78 -15.37
CA GLU A 586 -37.70 16.00 -15.65
C GLU A 586 -38.57 16.68 -16.70
N ARG A 587 -39.40 15.88 -17.38
CA ARG A 587 -40.46 16.39 -18.24
C ARG A 587 -41.44 17.21 -17.43
N GLN A 588 -42.01 18.24 -18.04
CA GLN A 588 -43.09 19.05 -17.44
C GLN A 588 -44.32 18.18 -17.13
N PRO A 589 -45.03 18.38 -16.01
CA PRO A 589 -46.19 17.57 -15.61
C PRO A 589 -47.23 17.36 -16.71
N ALA A 590 -47.55 18.41 -17.48
CA ALA A 590 -48.50 18.35 -18.59
C ALA A 590 -48.09 17.39 -19.73
N ALA A 591 -46.81 17.06 -19.87
CA ALA A 591 -46.31 16.09 -20.86
C ALA A 591 -46.21 14.65 -20.30
N ARG A 592 -46.42 14.46 -18.98
CA ARG A 592 -46.30 13.14 -18.31
C ARG A 592 -47.59 12.32 -18.40
N ASN A 593 -48.74 12.98 -18.47
CA ASN A 593 -50.08 12.37 -18.36
C ASN A 593 -50.57 11.65 -19.63
N SER A 594 -49.90 11.81 -20.77
CA SER A 594 -50.37 11.34 -22.08
C SER A 594 -49.42 10.36 -22.76
N SER A 595 -48.32 9.97 -22.11
CA SER A 595 -47.38 9.00 -22.64
C SER A 595 -46.69 8.18 -21.54
N PHE A 596 -46.16 7.02 -21.95
CA PHE A 596 -45.29 6.18 -21.13
C PHE A 596 -43.80 6.48 -21.35
N GLU A 597 -43.47 7.64 -21.93
CA GLU A 597 -42.08 8.09 -22.10
C GLU A 597 -41.41 8.33 -20.75
N GLU A 598 -40.09 8.13 -20.69
CA GLU A 598 -39.33 8.31 -19.45
C GLU A 598 -39.46 9.75 -18.94
N VAL A 599 -39.85 9.91 -17.67
CA VAL A 599 -40.08 11.23 -17.06
C VAL A 599 -38.77 11.96 -16.79
N ALA A 600 -37.80 11.25 -16.22
CA ALA A 600 -36.50 11.80 -15.88
C ALA A 600 -35.59 11.77 -17.11
N LEU A 601 -34.97 12.90 -17.43
CA LEU A 601 -34.23 13.13 -18.69
C LEU A 601 -32.75 12.78 -18.61
N GLY A 602 -32.23 12.46 -17.41
CA GLY A 602 -30.82 12.19 -17.19
C GLY A 602 -29.99 13.45 -16.91
N LEU A 603 -28.80 13.26 -16.34
CA LEU A 603 -27.83 14.34 -16.15
C LEU A 603 -26.97 14.49 -17.41
N THR A 604 -26.53 15.70 -17.70
CA THR A 604 -25.42 15.93 -18.62
C THR A 604 -24.09 15.54 -17.98
N GLU A 605 -23.04 15.36 -18.79
CA GLU A 605 -21.69 15.08 -18.31
C GLU A 605 -21.21 16.13 -17.29
N THR A 606 -21.36 17.42 -17.62
CA THR A 606 -20.97 18.52 -16.73
C THR A 606 -21.72 18.49 -15.41
N GLN A 607 -23.03 18.19 -15.45
CA GLN A 607 -23.86 18.05 -14.25
C GLN A 607 -23.41 16.87 -13.38
N ALA A 608 -23.14 15.71 -13.98
CA ALA A 608 -22.68 14.51 -13.27
C ALA A 608 -21.29 14.72 -12.64
N CYS A 609 -20.34 15.31 -13.36
CA CYS A 609 -19.01 15.63 -12.83
C CYS A 609 -19.07 16.70 -11.73
N SER A 610 -19.93 17.72 -11.88
CA SER A 610 -20.15 18.75 -10.86
C SER A 610 -20.73 18.15 -9.58
N GLU A 611 -21.76 17.31 -9.70
CA GLU A 611 -22.36 16.61 -8.57
C GLU A 611 -21.37 15.66 -7.89
N ALA A 612 -20.59 14.91 -8.67
CA ALA A 612 -19.55 14.03 -8.16
C ALA A 612 -18.44 14.80 -7.41
N SER A 613 -18.15 16.04 -7.81
CA SER A 613 -17.18 16.92 -7.17
C SER A 613 -17.59 17.37 -5.76
N ARG A 614 -18.88 17.27 -5.39
CA ARG A 614 -19.38 17.56 -4.04
C ARG A 614 -19.00 16.46 -3.02
N CYS A 615 -18.60 15.28 -3.49
CA CYS A 615 -18.26 14.16 -2.60
C CYS A 615 -17.09 14.50 -1.66
N LEU A 616 -17.31 14.36 -0.35
CA LEU A 616 -16.30 14.63 0.68
C LEU A 616 -15.14 13.63 0.71
N GLN A 617 -15.24 12.52 -0.04
CA GLN A 617 -14.26 11.42 -0.01
C GLN A 617 -13.95 10.97 1.43
N CYS A 618 -14.97 10.71 2.24
CA CYS A 618 -14.81 10.43 3.69
C CYS A 618 -13.93 9.20 3.97
N GLY A 619 -13.88 8.22 3.06
CA GLY A 619 -12.94 7.10 3.13
C GLY A 619 -11.48 7.46 2.81
N VAL A 620 -11.20 8.69 2.39
CA VAL A 620 -9.92 9.19 1.83
C VAL A 620 -9.54 8.44 0.55
N CYS A 621 -9.04 7.21 0.67
CA CYS A 621 -8.95 6.30 -0.46
C CYS A 621 -10.33 5.78 -0.86
N SER A 622 -10.70 6.02 -2.12
CA SER A 622 -11.98 5.61 -2.70
C SER A 622 -12.04 4.16 -3.17
N GLU A 623 -10.92 3.43 -3.14
CA GLU A 623 -10.82 2.04 -3.63
C GLU A 623 -11.38 1.88 -5.05
N CYS A 624 -11.12 2.87 -5.90
CA CYS A 624 -11.40 2.82 -7.34
C CYS A 624 -10.46 1.91 -8.14
N LEU A 625 -9.42 1.39 -7.48
CA LEU A 625 -8.46 0.38 -7.97
C LEU A 625 -7.63 0.75 -9.21
N GLN A 626 -7.75 1.98 -9.71
CA GLN A 626 -6.91 2.49 -10.80
C GLN A 626 -5.40 2.36 -10.52
N CYS A 627 -5.00 2.48 -9.25
CA CYS A 627 -3.62 2.26 -8.83
C CYS A 627 -3.16 0.81 -9.01
N VAL A 628 -4.06 -0.17 -8.83
CA VAL A 628 -3.79 -1.60 -9.05
C VAL A 628 -3.67 -1.87 -10.55
N ASP A 629 -4.62 -1.37 -11.33
CA ASP A 629 -4.67 -1.59 -12.79
C ASP A 629 -3.42 -1.02 -13.50
N VAL A 630 -2.94 0.15 -13.05
CA VAL A 630 -1.73 0.77 -13.59
C VAL A 630 -0.43 0.10 -13.11
N CYS A 631 -0.48 -0.70 -12.03
CA CYS A 631 0.68 -1.32 -11.44
C CYS A 631 1.08 -2.59 -12.21
N VAL A 632 2.13 -2.47 -13.02
CA VAL A 632 2.62 -3.57 -13.87
C VAL A 632 3.10 -4.77 -13.05
N SER A 633 3.59 -4.54 -11.83
CA SER A 633 3.89 -5.63 -10.90
C SER A 633 2.62 -5.98 -10.14
N LYS A 634 1.93 -7.04 -10.60
CA LYS A 634 0.78 -7.61 -9.88
C LYS A 634 1.19 -7.90 -8.43
N GLU A 635 0.24 -7.76 -7.51
CA GLU A 635 0.46 -7.98 -6.07
C GLU A 635 1.36 -6.95 -5.35
N THR A 636 1.81 -5.88 -6.01
CA THR A 636 2.52 -4.80 -5.30
C THR A 636 1.57 -3.90 -4.50
N ILE A 637 0.39 -3.60 -5.03
CA ILE A 637 -0.64 -2.85 -4.31
C ILE A 637 -1.74 -3.81 -3.88
N LEU A 638 -1.84 -4.02 -2.56
CA LEU A 638 -2.69 -5.02 -1.94
C LEU A 638 -3.78 -4.34 -1.12
N HIS A 639 -4.87 -3.92 -1.78
CA HIS A 639 -5.97 -3.25 -1.08
C HIS A 639 -6.70 -4.15 -0.07
N ASN A 640 -6.50 -5.46 -0.11
CA ASN A 640 -7.02 -6.44 0.84
C ASN A 640 -6.06 -6.75 2.01
N ALA A 641 -4.90 -6.08 2.08
CA ALA A 641 -3.99 -6.22 3.21
C ALA A 641 -4.69 -5.85 4.53
N ILE A 642 -4.42 -6.64 5.57
CA ILE A 642 -4.97 -6.46 6.92
C ILE A 642 -3.87 -6.03 7.89
N ALA A 643 -4.28 -5.48 9.02
CA ALA A 643 -3.35 -5.25 10.13
C ALA A 643 -2.73 -6.58 10.56
N CYS A 644 -1.45 -6.55 10.89
CA CYS A 644 -0.70 -7.71 11.30
C CYS A 644 -0.33 -7.60 12.77
N GLU A 645 -0.52 -8.69 13.51
CA GLU A 645 0.02 -8.85 14.85
C GLU A 645 1.20 -9.82 14.78
N ASP A 646 2.37 -9.33 15.16
CA ASP A 646 3.61 -10.08 15.20
C ASP A 646 4.09 -10.24 16.65
N VAL A 647 4.76 -11.36 16.91
CA VAL A 647 5.45 -11.61 18.17
C VAL A 647 6.95 -11.61 17.93
N GLU A 648 7.67 -10.77 18.66
CA GLU A 648 9.11 -10.63 18.56
C GLU A 648 9.77 -10.96 19.90
N HIS A 649 10.69 -11.92 19.89
CA HIS A 649 11.50 -12.25 21.05
C HIS A 649 12.84 -11.54 21.00
N ALA A 650 13.28 -10.96 22.11
CA ALA A 650 14.58 -10.27 22.19
C ALA A 650 15.23 -10.49 23.55
N GLY A 651 16.56 -10.60 23.61
CA GLY A 651 17.30 -10.71 24.86
C GLY A 651 17.44 -9.37 25.59
N VAL A 652 17.52 -8.29 24.83
CA VAL A 652 17.68 -6.91 25.34
C VAL A 652 16.72 -5.98 24.59
N VAL A 653 16.16 -5.01 25.30
CA VAL A 653 15.29 -3.98 24.73
C VAL A 653 15.94 -2.60 24.90
N ILE A 654 16.05 -1.84 23.82
CA ILE A 654 16.47 -0.43 23.83
C ILE A 654 15.24 0.44 23.55
N ILE A 655 14.87 1.28 24.52
CA ILE A 655 13.81 2.27 24.34
C ILE A 655 14.49 3.60 23.98
N ALA A 656 14.33 4.01 22.72
CA ALA A 656 14.81 5.29 22.23
C ALA A 656 13.70 6.35 22.22
N ASP A 657 12.45 5.96 21.95
CA ASP A 657 11.28 6.80 22.11
C ASP A 657 10.38 6.28 23.25
N PRO A 658 10.31 6.97 24.40
CA PRO A 658 9.45 6.55 25.51
C PRO A 658 7.96 6.66 25.22
N LYS A 659 7.52 7.43 24.21
CA LYS A 659 6.11 7.51 23.83
C LYS A 659 5.63 6.28 23.05
N ALA A 660 6.55 5.62 22.35
CA ALA A 660 6.27 4.45 21.51
C ALA A 660 6.45 3.12 22.26
N ALA A 661 6.79 3.14 23.55
CA ALA A 661 7.06 1.96 24.35
C ALA A 661 6.09 1.83 25.54
N PRO A 662 5.54 0.63 25.82
CA PRO A 662 4.77 0.39 27.03
C PRO A 662 5.66 0.46 28.28
N SER A 663 5.05 0.65 29.45
CA SER A 663 5.77 0.67 30.72
C SER A 663 6.39 -0.70 31.01
N VAL A 664 7.72 -0.74 31.07
CA VAL A 664 8.50 -1.95 31.38
C VAL A 664 9.64 -1.61 32.33
N LYS A 665 9.93 -2.50 33.28
CA LYS A 665 11.07 -2.42 34.21
C LYS A 665 12.02 -3.56 33.94
N GLY A 666 13.25 -3.49 34.44
CA GLY A 666 14.22 -4.57 34.28
C GLY A 666 15.61 -4.06 33.93
N GLU A 667 16.61 -4.82 34.35
CA GLU A 667 18.03 -4.55 34.07
C GLU A 667 18.39 -4.74 32.58
N ASP A 668 17.59 -5.51 31.86
CA ASP A 668 17.74 -5.81 30.43
C ASP A 668 17.01 -4.80 29.51
N VAL A 669 16.48 -3.71 30.10
CA VAL A 669 15.84 -2.58 29.40
C VAL A 669 16.73 -1.34 29.47
N ILE A 670 17.34 -0.98 28.34
CA ILE A 670 18.19 0.19 28.19
C ILE A 670 17.36 1.38 27.73
N ARG A 671 17.52 2.54 28.39
CA ARG A 671 16.80 3.77 28.06
C ARG A 671 17.75 4.76 27.40
N ALA A 672 17.61 4.93 26.09
CA ALA A 672 18.45 5.82 25.29
C ALA A 672 17.93 7.27 25.23
N TYR A 673 17.19 7.71 26.26
CA TYR A 673 16.61 9.05 26.39
C TYR A 673 16.89 9.66 27.77
N SER A 674 16.60 10.96 27.94
CA SER A 674 16.68 11.69 29.22
C SER A 674 15.31 12.18 29.69
N SER A 675 15.24 12.77 30.89
CA SER A 675 14.02 13.42 31.37
C SER A 675 13.47 14.43 30.35
N LYS A 676 12.13 14.61 30.34
CA LYS A 676 11.37 15.46 29.40
C LYS A 676 11.89 16.90 29.22
N ALA A 677 12.74 17.40 30.12
CA ALA A 677 13.26 18.77 30.13
C ALA A 677 14.53 18.98 29.28
N ALA A 678 15.24 17.93 28.88
CA ALA A 678 16.43 18.06 28.03
C ALA A 678 16.02 18.13 26.55
N LYS A 679 15.94 19.34 26.00
CA LYS A 679 15.67 19.60 24.57
C LYS A 679 16.60 18.79 23.64
N THR A 680 16.02 18.43 22.49
CA THR A 680 16.48 17.98 21.16
C THR A 680 17.96 18.20 20.74
N ASP A 681 18.94 17.94 21.60
CA ASP A 681 20.33 17.81 21.14
C ASP A 681 20.51 16.45 20.42
N ILE A 682 20.46 16.48 19.09
CA ILE A 682 20.61 15.32 18.20
C ILE A 682 21.95 14.60 18.45
N HIS A 683 23.02 15.34 18.76
CA HIS A 683 24.32 14.75 19.04
C HIS A 683 24.34 14.04 20.40
N ALA A 684 23.71 14.63 21.43
CA ALA A 684 23.51 13.97 22.71
C ALA A 684 22.67 12.69 22.58
N MET A 685 21.59 12.72 21.79
CA MET A 685 20.76 11.54 21.50
C MET A 685 21.58 10.46 20.77
N THR A 686 22.35 10.85 19.76
CA THR A 686 23.22 9.94 19.02
C THR A 686 24.24 9.25 19.94
N LEU A 687 24.86 9.99 20.86
CA LEU A 687 25.77 9.42 21.87
C LEU A 687 25.06 8.44 22.82
N ARG A 688 23.84 8.75 23.27
CA ARG A 688 23.04 7.81 24.07
C ARG A 688 22.72 6.54 23.30
N GLY A 689 22.40 6.67 22.01
CA GLY A 689 22.19 5.52 21.12
C GLY A 689 23.43 4.64 21.00
N PHE A 690 24.61 5.23 20.79
CA PHE A 690 25.88 4.49 20.79
C PHE A 690 26.15 3.82 22.14
N ALA A 691 25.98 4.54 23.25
CA ALA A 691 26.15 3.95 24.58
C ALA A 691 25.20 2.76 24.80
N ALA A 692 23.93 2.89 24.40
CA ALA A 692 22.93 1.84 24.51
C ALA A 692 23.28 0.60 23.68
N ALA A 693 23.85 0.78 22.48
CA ALA A 693 24.36 -0.35 21.69
C ALA A 693 25.52 -1.08 22.39
N ALA A 694 26.43 -0.35 23.04
CA ALA A 694 27.53 -0.97 23.79
C ALA A 694 27.02 -1.73 25.02
N GLU A 695 26.09 -1.14 25.77
CA GLU A 695 25.45 -1.78 26.93
C GLU A 695 24.69 -3.05 26.52
N ALA A 696 23.95 -3.01 25.40
CA ALA A 696 23.25 -4.18 24.88
C ALA A 696 24.23 -5.29 24.49
N LEU A 697 25.36 -4.94 23.84
CA LEU A 697 26.42 -5.88 23.51
C LEU A 697 26.99 -6.56 24.77
N ILE A 698 27.23 -5.81 25.84
CA ILE A 698 27.74 -6.34 27.11
C ILE A 698 26.71 -7.27 27.77
N LEU A 699 25.44 -6.86 27.82
CA LEU A 699 24.38 -7.67 28.42
C LEU A 699 24.18 -9.01 27.70
N LEU A 700 24.29 -9.03 26.36
CA LEU A 700 24.17 -10.24 25.54
C LEU A 700 25.36 -11.21 25.66
N GLY A 701 26.32 -10.97 26.57
CA GLY A 701 27.63 -11.63 26.63
C GLY A 701 27.69 -13.13 26.30
N GLY A 702 28.83 -13.57 25.73
CA GLY A 702 29.20 -14.99 25.64
C GLY A 702 28.53 -15.88 24.58
N THR A 703 27.42 -15.48 23.94
CA THR A 703 26.69 -16.33 22.96
C THR A 703 26.92 -15.95 21.48
N SER A 704 27.90 -15.09 21.18
CA SER A 704 28.17 -14.61 19.81
C SER A 704 29.53 -15.06 19.29
N LEU A 705 29.53 -16.15 18.49
CA LEU A 705 30.44 -16.49 17.39
C LEU A 705 31.80 -15.75 17.33
N ARG A 706 32.89 -16.51 17.57
CA ARG A 706 34.32 -16.20 17.41
C ARG A 706 34.81 -14.90 18.07
N LEU A 707 35.56 -15.08 19.15
CA LEU A 707 36.52 -14.11 19.68
C LEU A 707 37.36 -13.53 18.51
N LYS A 708 37.21 -12.22 18.25
CA LYS A 708 38.17 -11.45 17.46
C LYS A 708 39.52 -11.53 18.19
N GLY A 709 40.60 -11.93 17.51
CA GLY A 709 41.95 -11.84 18.09
C GLY A 709 42.94 -12.92 17.69
N HIS A 710 42.51 -14.09 17.21
CA HIS A 710 43.43 -15.14 16.74
C HIS A 710 43.04 -15.64 15.35
N GLY A 711 43.74 -15.15 14.34
CA GLY A 711 43.63 -15.66 12.97
C GLY A 711 43.99 -14.63 11.92
N LEU A 712 44.84 -15.02 10.97
CA LEU A 712 44.91 -14.37 9.67
C LEU A 712 43.48 -14.25 9.12
N ALA A 713 43.05 -13.03 8.82
CA ALA A 713 41.81 -12.83 8.09
C ALA A 713 42.02 -13.39 6.68
N PHE A 714 41.68 -14.65 6.45
CA PHE A 714 41.66 -15.24 5.13
C PHE A 714 40.59 -14.53 4.30
N SER A 715 41.01 -13.78 3.27
CA SER A 715 40.11 -13.45 2.18
C SER A 715 39.72 -14.76 1.51
N PRO A 716 38.42 -15.09 1.36
CA PRO A 716 38.06 -16.11 0.40
C PRO A 716 38.69 -15.71 -0.94
N PRO A 717 39.29 -16.64 -1.70
CA PRO A 717 39.79 -16.31 -3.03
C PRO A 717 38.66 -15.62 -3.79
N GLY A 718 38.98 -14.54 -4.51
CA GLY A 718 38.01 -13.94 -5.42
C GLY A 718 37.43 -15.04 -6.31
N PRO A 719 36.19 -14.91 -6.80
CA PRO A 719 35.64 -15.95 -7.64
C PRO A 719 36.62 -16.18 -8.78
N GLN A 720 37.00 -17.45 -8.96
CA GLN A 720 37.88 -17.90 -10.03
C GLN A 720 37.12 -17.79 -11.36
N LEU A 721 36.78 -16.55 -11.72
CA LEU A 721 36.17 -16.23 -12.98
C LEU A 721 37.18 -16.59 -14.06
N LEU A 722 36.66 -17.16 -15.14
CA LEU A 722 37.48 -17.47 -16.31
C LEU A 722 38.22 -16.19 -16.73
N PRO A 723 39.49 -16.30 -17.15
CA PRO A 723 40.24 -15.16 -17.69
C PRO A 723 39.61 -14.62 -18.98
N GLU A 724 38.77 -15.44 -19.64
CA GLU A 724 38.03 -15.11 -20.84
C GLU A 724 37.02 -13.96 -20.63
N LEU A 725 36.96 -13.06 -21.60
CA LEU A 725 36.00 -11.96 -21.62
C LEU A 725 34.63 -12.48 -22.05
N ARG A 726 33.69 -12.52 -21.10
CA ARG A 726 32.33 -13.02 -21.28
C ARG A 726 31.34 -11.99 -20.71
N MET A 727 30.81 -11.13 -21.57
CA MET A 727 29.95 -10.01 -21.19
C MET A 727 28.48 -10.40 -21.17
N GLY A 728 27.77 -10.03 -20.10
CA GLY A 728 26.31 -9.95 -20.12
C GLY A 728 25.84 -8.51 -20.13
N VAL A 729 24.86 -8.21 -20.99
CA VAL A 729 24.27 -6.89 -21.13
C VAL A 729 22.81 -6.93 -20.70
N PHE A 730 22.47 -6.15 -19.69
CA PHE A 730 21.14 -6.12 -19.09
C PHE A 730 20.55 -4.72 -19.17
N ALA A 731 19.30 -4.59 -19.63
CA ALA A 731 18.55 -3.33 -19.58
C ALA A 731 17.28 -3.47 -18.74
N CYS A 732 17.13 -2.60 -17.74
CA CYS A 732 15.97 -2.57 -16.86
C CYS A 732 14.93 -1.59 -17.37
N ARG A 733 13.75 -2.12 -17.74
CA ARG A 733 12.63 -1.31 -18.24
C ARG A 733 11.73 -0.72 -17.15
N CYS A 734 12.11 -0.87 -15.88
CA CYS A 734 11.42 -0.31 -14.70
C CYS A 734 9.92 -0.63 -14.69
N ASN A 735 9.55 -1.88 -14.98
CA ASN A 735 8.18 -2.37 -15.15
C ASN A 735 7.37 -1.51 -16.12
N ASN A 736 7.97 -1.08 -17.22
CA ASN A 736 7.38 -0.19 -18.23
C ASN A 736 6.79 1.11 -17.66
N ALA A 737 7.21 1.53 -16.46
CA ALA A 737 6.59 2.66 -15.79
C ALA A 737 6.75 3.99 -16.54
N PHE A 738 7.66 4.05 -17.51
CA PHE A 738 7.91 5.22 -18.35
C PHE A 738 7.51 5.01 -19.82
N GLY A 739 6.88 3.89 -20.18
CA GLY A 739 6.44 3.60 -21.55
C GLY A 739 7.53 3.03 -22.46
N TRP A 740 8.26 2.00 -22.01
CA TRP A 740 9.34 1.35 -22.76
C TRP A 740 8.90 0.91 -24.18
N PRO A 741 9.53 1.42 -25.26
CA PRO A 741 9.15 1.05 -26.64
C PRO A 741 9.66 -0.33 -27.06
N GLU A 742 8.89 -1.08 -27.86
CA GLU A 742 9.27 -2.42 -28.33
C GLU A 742 10.52 -2.42 -29.23
N HIS A 743 10.72 -1.41 -30.08
CA HIS A 743 11.93 -1.30 -30.92
C HIS A 743 13.25 -1.18 -30.13
N TRP A 744 13.19 -0.87 -28.82
CA TRP A 744 14.39 -0.91 -27.97
C TRP A 744 14.81 -2.34 -27.66
N ASN A 745 13.86 -3.28 -27.67
CA ASN A 745 14.13 -4.71 -27.54
C ASN A 745 14.86 -5.24 -28.78
N GLU A 746 14.52 -4.75 -29.97
CA GLU A 746 15.22 -5.09 -31.22
C GLU A 746 16.69 -4.65 -31.18
N TYR A 747 16.94 -3.41 -30.75
CA TYR A 747 18.32 -2.92 -30.53
C TYR A 747 19.07 -3.80 -29.53
N MET A 748 18.46 -4.14 -28.40
CA MET A 748 19.06 -5.02 -27.41
C MET A 748 19.35 -6.41 -27.98
N ALA A 749 18.43 -7.01 -28.73
CA ALA A 749 18.63 -8.31 -29.36
C ALA A 749 19.82 -8.30 -30.34
N ALA A 750 19.97 -7.23 -31.13
CA ALA A 750 21.08 -7.07 -32.06
C ALA A 750 22.46 -6.99 -31.37
N LEU A 751 22.53 -6.64 -30.07
CA LEU A 751 23.79 -6.65 -29.33
C LEU A 751 24.35 -8.06 -29.13
N ALA A 752 23.52 -9.10 -29.17
CA ALA A 752 23.96 -10.48 -28.97
C ALA A 752 24.91 -10.98 -30.07
N GLU A 753 24.88 -10.36 -31.26
CA GLU A 753 25.78 -10.70 -32.38
C GLU A 753 27.18 -10.08 -32.22
N ARG A 754 27.37 -9.18 -31.24
CA ARG A 754 28.65 -8.48 -31.06
C ARG A 754 29.66 -9.37 -30.32
N PRO A 755 30.96 -9.25 -30.65
CA PRO A 755 32.01 -10.07 -30.03
C PRO A 755 32.02 -9.97 -28.50
N HIS A 756 32.22 -11.13 -27.87
CA HIS A 756 32.34 -11.33 -26.41
C HIS A 756 31.06 -11.06 -25.59
N ILE A 757 29.92 -10.78 -26.23
CA ILE A 757 28.63 -10.67 -25.56
C ILE A 757 27.97 -12.06 -25.56
N GLU A 758 27.89 -12.67 -24.38
CA GLU A 758 27.36 -14.02 -24.19
C GLU A 758 25.85 -14.02 -23.92
N HIS A 759 25.33 -12.92 -23.39
CA HIS A 759 23.94 -12.81 -22.99
C HIS A 759 23.46 -11.38 -23.07
N VAL A 760 22.25 -11.21 -23.59
CA VAL A 760 21.55 -9.93 -23.58
C VAL A 760 20.14 -10.12 -23.08
N GLU A 761 19.71 -9.26 -22.15
CA GLU A 761 18.39 -9.38 -21.53
C GLU A 761 17.78 -8.02 -21.19
N VAL A 762 16.49 -7.88 -21.52
CA VAL A 762 15.67 -6.79 -21.01
C VAL A 762 14.89 -7.30 -19.79
N VAL A 763 15.31 -6.86 -18.60
CA VAL A 763 14.68 -7.22 -17.33
C VAL A 763 13.53 -6.26 -17.01
N GLN A 764 12.42 -6.81 -16.50
CA GLN A 764 11.24 -6.04 -16.08
C GLN A 764 11.61 -4.94 -15.07
N ALA A 765 12.06 -5.34 -13.88
CA ALA A 765 12.62 -4.44 -12.88
C ALA A 765 13.72 -5.16 -12.09
N ALA A 766 14.97 -4.77 -12.31
CA ALA A 766 16.12 -5.43 -11.69
C ALA A 766 16.17 -5.33 -10.15
N CYS A 767 15.52 -4.32 -9.55
CA CYS A 767 15.55 -4.11 -8.10
C CYS A 767 14.54 -4.93 -7.31
N THR A 768 13.61 -5.65 -7.95
CA THR A 768 12.65 -6.51 -7.23
C THR A 768 13.30 -7.86 -6.86
N PRO A 769 12.74 -8.62 -5.90
CA PRO A 769 13.23 -9.95 -5.57
C PRO A 769 13.33 -10.87 -6.79
N GLU A 770 12.30 -10.87 -7.65
CA GLU A 770 12.25 -11.70 -8.85
C GLU A 770 13.28 -11.25 -9.89
N GLY A 771 13.39 -9.94 -10.13
CA GLY A 771 14.33 -9.40 -11.12
C GLY A 771 15.79 -9.60 -10.72
N SER A 772 16.10 -9.37 -9.44
CA SER A 772 17.45 -9.59 -8.92
C SER A 772 17.81 -11.08 -8.91
N ALA A 773 16.90 -11.97 -8.49
CA ALA A 773 17.13 -13.41 -8.54
C ALA A 773 17.34 -13.92 -9.98
N SER A 774 16.56 -13.43 -10.95
CA SER A 774 16.74 -13.75 -12.38
C SER A 774 18.13 -13.33 -12.86
N LEU A 775 18.51 -12.07 -12.60
CA LEU A 775 19.82 -11.55 -12.99
C LEU A 775 20.97 -12.36 -12.36
N LEU A 776 20.87 -12.69 -11.08
CA LEU A 776 21.87 -13.52 -10.38
C LEU A 776 21.99 -14.93 -10.96
N ARG A 777 20.86 -15.55 -11.29
CA ARG A 777 20.81 -16.86 -11.91
C ARG A 777 21.52 -16.86 -13.26
N THR A 778 21.14 -15.94 -14.15
CA THR A 778 21.74 -15.78 -15.47
C THR A 778 23.25 -15.59 -15.37
N ILE A 779 23.71 -14.70 -14.48
CA ILE A 779 25.14 -14.42 -14.30
C ILE A 779 25.93 -15.67 -13.94
N ARG A 780 25.40 -16.49 -13.03
CA ARG A 780 26.05 -17.72 -12.58
C ARG A 780 26.00 -18.82 -13.63
N GLU A 781 24.82 -19.08 -14.21
CA GLU A 781 24.61 -20.15 -15.20
C GLU A 781 25.41 -19.93 -16.48
N LYS A 782 25.46 -18.68 -16.96
CA LYS A 782 26.23 -18.33 -18.16
C LYS A 782 27.72 -18.14 -17.87
N GLY A 783 28.15 -18.10 -16.61
CA GLY A 783 29.55 -17.88 -16.24
C GLY A 783 30.07 -16.53 -16.73
N LEU A 784 29.27 -15.47 -16.60
CA LEU A 784 29.61 -14.14 -17.08
C LEU A 784 30.76 -13.55 -16.27
N THR A 785 31.74 -12.96 -16.95
CA THR A 785 32.92 -12.37 -16.30
C THR A 785 32.84 -10.85 -16.26
N ARG A 786 32.03 -10.21 -17.12
CA ARG A 786 31.79 -8.76 -17.19
C ARG A 786 30.31 -8.44 -17.34
N ILE A 787 29.84 -7.36 -16.72
CA ILE A 787 28.42 -6.99 -16.71
C ILE A 787 28.24 -5.55 -17.16
N VAL A 788 27.33 -5.31 -18.10
CA VAL A 788 26.75 -3.98 -18.37
C VAL A 788 25.32 -4.00 -17.85
N LEU A 789 25.03 -3.18 -16.83
CA LEU A 789 23.69 -3.07 -16.24
C LEU A 789 23.14 -1.67 -16.44
N ALA A 790 22.25 -1.54 -17.42
CA ALA A 790 21.52 -0.32 -17.70
C ALA A 790 20.25 -0.28 -16.83
N SER A 791 20.25 0.56 -15.79
CA SER A 791 19.20 0.58 -14.75
C SER A 791 19.05 1.97 -14.12
N CYS A 792 18.49 2.07 -12.90
CA CYS A 792 18.50 3.31 -12.13
C CYS A 792 19.81 3.53 -11.37
N VAL A 793 20.68 2.52 -11.25
CA VAL A 793 21.97 2.61 -10.55
C VAL A 793 22.94 3.43 -11.39
N CYS A 794 23.49 4.49 -10.80
CA CYS A 794 24.34 5.45 -11.49
C CYS A 794 25.84 5.21 -11.33
N CYS A 795 26.26 4.30 -10.46
CA CYS A 795 27.67 3.95 -10.31
C CYS A 795 27.85 2.50 -9.86
N PRO A 796 28.95 1.84 -10.29
CA PRO A 796 29.29 0.47 -9.89
C PRO A 796 29.96 0.40 -8.50
N LEU A 797 29.91 1.48 -7.72
CA LEU A 797 30.46 1.49 -6.37
C LEU A 797 29.46 0.81 -5.41
N ASP A 798 29.91 -0.16 -4.61
CA ASP A 798 29.22 -0.61 -3.39
C ASP A 798 29.37 0.46 -2.28
N PHE A 799 28.90 1.65 -2.62
CA PHE A 799 28.85 2.83 -1.79
C PHE A 799 27.45 3.44 -1.88
N ILE A 800 26.92 3.76 -0.70
CA ILE A 800 25.65 4.45 -0.54
C ILE A 800 25.97 5.92 -0.27
N CYS A 801 25.62 6.78 -1.22
CA CYS A 801 25.71 8.23 -1.08
C CYS A 801 24.35 8.83 -0.74
N SER A 802 24.30 10.14 -0.48
CA SER A 802 23.06 10.88 -0.24
C SER A 802 22.08 10.86 -1.42
N ALA A 803 22.57 10.68 -2.65
CA ALA A 803 21.73 10.55 -3.85
C ALA A 803 21.22 9.10 -4.09
N CYS A 804 21.58 8.15 -3.24
CA CYS A 804 21.09 6.79 -3.34
C CYS A 804 19.62 6.70 -2.92
N THR A 805 18.88 5.80 -3.56
CA THR A 805 17.51 5.45 -3.20
C THR A 805 17.49 4.03 -2.65
N ASP A 806 16.39 3.64 -2.03
CA ASP A 806 16.22 2.28 -1.54
C ASP A 806 16.32 1.24 -2.69
N GLN A 807 15.62 1.45 -3.82
CA GLN A 807 15.70 0.58 -5.01
C GLN A 807 17.14 0.44 -5.54
N ARG A 808 17.90 1.54 -5.57
CA ARG A 808 19.32 1.51 -5.98
C ARG A 808 20.15 0.70 -4.99
N SER A 809 19.88 0.85 -3.69
CA SER A 809 20.56 0.13 -2.61
C SER A 809 20.31 -1.38 -2.72
N ARG A 810 19.05 -1.81 -2.88
CA ARG A 810 18.65 -3.22 -3.03
C ARG A 810 19.28 -3.87 -4.26
N LEU A 811 19.24 -3.20 -5.41
CA LEU A 811 19.89 -3.72 -6.63
C LEU A 811 21.41 -3.83 -6.49
N LYS A 812 22.06 -2.81 -5.90
CA LYS A 812 23.51 -2.87 -5.62
C LYS A 812 23.86 -4.02 -4.68
N ASP A 813 23.05 -4.23 -3.64
CA ASP A 813 23.26 -5.30 -2.68
C ASP A 813 23.20 -6.67 -3.36
N ALA A 814 22.11 -6.93 -4.08
CA ALA A 814 21.94 -8.17 -4.83
C ALA A 814 23.10 -8.39 -5.82
N LEU A 815 23.45 -7.37 -6.60
CA LEU A 815 24.50 -7.49 -7.62
C LEU A 815 25.89 -7.79 -7.02
N PHE A 816 26.32 -7.04 -6.01
CA PHE A 816 27.70 -7.10 -5.51
C PHE A 816 27.93 -8.13 -4.41
N HIS A 817 26.88 -8.51 -3.67
CA HIS A 817 26.97 -9.56 -2.67
C HIS A 817 26.48 -10.92 -3.20
N GLY A 818 25.63 -10.94 -4.23
CA GLY A 818 25.06 -12.16 -4.80
C GLY A 818 25.86 -12.78 -5.95
N THR A 819 26.52 -12.01 -6.82
CA THR A 819 27.15 -12.58 -8.05
C THR A 819 28.55 -13.14 -7.84
N GLY A 820 29.28 -12.65 -6.83
CA GLY A 820 30.72 -12.83 -6.71
C GLY A 820 31.55 -11.96 -7.68
N ILE A 821 30.98 -11.49 -8.79
CA ILE A 821 31.69 -10.64 -9.76
C ILE A 821 32.26 -9.41 -9.04
N SER A 822 33.55 -9.15 -9.25
CA SER A 822 34.17 -7.93 -8.72
C SER A 822 33.42 -6.72 -9.25
N ARG A 823 33.04 -5.78 -8.39
CA ARG A 823 32.36 -4.55 -8.82
C ARG A 823 33.14 -3.75 -9.89
N ALA A 824 34.46 -3.92 -9.97
CA ALA A 824 35.29 -3.32 -11.01
C ALA A 824 35.05 -3.90 -12.41
N MET A 825 34.32 -5.02 -12.47
CA MET A 825 33.95 -5.76 -13.67
C MET A 825 32.48 -5.55 -14.03
N VAL A 826 31.84 -4.55 -13.42
CA VAL A 826 30.47 -4.13 -13.67
C VAL A 826 30.48 -2.67 -14.14
N GLU A 827 29.85 -2.42 -15.28
CA GLU A 827 29.51 -1.09 -15.76
C GLU A 827 28.02 -0.82 -15.56
N THR A 828 27.66 0.34 -15.02
CA THR A 828 26.25 0.70 -14.77
C THR A 828 25.85 1.92 -15.58
N CYS A 829 24.68 1.88 -16.23
CA CYS A 829 24.15 2.99 -17.01
C CYS A 829 22.88 3.53 -16.34
N ASN A 830 22.84 4.81 -15.98
CA ASN A 830 21.69 5.43 -15.32
C ASN A 830 20.53 5.72 -16.30
N LEU A 831 19.91 4.68 -16.85
CA LEU A 831 18.77 4.79 -17.78
C LEU A 831 17.63 5.61 -17.19
N ARG A 832 17.24 5.33 -15.93
CA ARG A 832 16.08 6.03 -15.34
C ARG A 832 16.30 7.54 -15.19
N GLY A 833 17.55 7.95 -14.97
CA GLY A 833 17.91 9.37 -14.82
C GLY A 833 18.25 10.06 -16.13
N GLU A 834 18.88 9.38 -17.09
CA GLU A 834 19.41 10.01 -18.31
C GLU A 834 18.59 9.76 -19.56
N VAL A 835 17.80 8.68 -19.59
CA VAL A 835 17.11 8.16 -20.77
C VAL A 835 15.60 8.22 -20.56
N LEU A 836 15.08 7.42 -19.64
CA LEU A 836 13.63 7.22 -19.47
C LEU A 836 12.88 8.49 -19.04
N ARG A 837 13.57 9.48 -18.45
CA ARG A 837 12.96 10.78 -18.12
C ARG A 837 12.55 11.60 -19.35
N HIS A 838 13.24 11.41 -20.47
CA HIS A 838 12.99 12.15 -21.72
C HIS A 838 11.96 11.45 -22.58
N LEU A 839 11.66 10.18 -22.32
CA LEU A 839 10.83 9.34 -23.18
C LEU A 839 9.42 9.92 -23.43
N LYS A 840 8.86 10.68 -22.48
CA LYS A 840 7.56 11.36 -22.65
C LYS A 840 7.65 12.68 -23.41
N SER A 841 8.74 13.43 -23.24
CA SER A 841 8.89 14.79 -23.81
C SER A 841 9.62 14.80 -25.16
N ASP A 842 10.57 13.90 -25.34
CA ASP A 842 11.44 13.77 -26.52
C ASP A 842 11.88 12.30 -26.68
N PRO A 843 11.03 11.45 -27.32
CA PRO A 843 11.32 10.04 -27.52
C PRO A 843 12.57 9.78 -28.39
N GLN A 844 12.85 10.66 -29.35
CA GLN A 844 13.98 10.55 -30.25
C GLN A 844 15.31 10.75 -29.50
N LEU A 845 15.41 11.82 -28.72
CA LEU A 845 16.56 12.05 -27.85
C LEU A 845 16.73 10.93 -26.81
N ALA A 846 15.61 10.39 -26.30
CA ALA A 846 15.66 9.25 -25.38
C ALA A 846 16.29 8.02 -26.06
N TYR A 847 15.92 7.72 -27.31
CA TYR A 847 16.49 6.61 -28.07
C TYR A 847 17.97 6.83 -28.40
N GLU A 848 18.35 8.01 -28.89
CA GLU A 848 19.76 8.36 -29.16
C GLU A 848 20.63 8.26 -27.90
N LYS A 849 20.11 8.72 -26.77
CA LYS A 849 20.79 8.56 -25.48
C LYS A 849 20.86 7.11 -25.05
N PHE A 850 19.80 6.32 -25.28
CA PHE A 850 19.77 4.90 -24.94
C PHE A 850 20.85 4.13 -25.69
N THR A 851 20.83 4.16 -27.02
CA THR A 851 21.77 3.42 -27.87
C THR A 851 23.20 3.90 -27.62
N GLY A 852 23.43 5.21 -27.62
CA GLY A 852 24.76 5.78 -27.36
C GLY A 852 25.30 5.45 -25.97
N LEU A 853 24.47 5.46 -24.92
CA LEU A 853 24.91 5.07 -23.58
C LEU A 853 25.23 3.58 -23.51
N MET A 854 24.46 2.73 -24.18
CA MET A 854 24.70 1.29 -24.23
C MET A 854 26.01 0.99 -24.94
N ASP A 855 26.22 1.55 -26.15
CA ASP A 855 27.42 1.32 -26.95
C ASP A 855 28.69 1.71 -26.19
N ARG A 856 28.74 2.92 -25.64
CA ARG A 856 29.89 3.38 -24.85
C ARG A 856 30.11 2.53 -23.61
N SER A 857 29.04 2.06 -22.96
CA SER A 857 29.18 1.23 -21.75
C SER A 857 29.69 -0.17 -22.05
N ILE A 858 29.28 -0.76 -23.18
CA ILE A 858 29.82 -2.02 -23.69
C ILE A 858 31.30 -1.86 -24.04
N GLY A 859 31.67 -0.77 -24.73
CA GLY A 859 33.06 -0.42 -25.02
C GLY A 859 33.90 -0.39 -23.74
N ARG A 860 33.45 0.36 -22.72
CA ARG A 860 34.13 0.42 -21.40
C ARG A 860 34.24 -0.94 -20.73
N ALA A 861 33.17 -1.76 -20.76
CA ALA A 861 33.13 -3.06 -20.09
C ALA A 861 34.21 -4.03 -20.58
N ARG A 862 34.63 -3.93 -21.85
CA ARG A 862 35.71 -4.75 -22.45
C ARG A 862 37.06 -4.56 -21.78
N HIS A 863 37.32 -3.37 -21.27
CA HIS A 863 38.60 -3.01 -20.65
C HIS A 863 38.61 -3.18 -19.13
N LEU A 864 37.49 -3.57 -18.54
CA LEU A 864 37.38 -3.77 -17.09
C LEU A 864 38.21 -4.97 -16.63
N LYS A 865 38.96 -4.78 -15.54
CA LYS A 865 39.81 -5.80 -14.92
C LYS A 865 39.37 -6.05 -13.48
N GLY A 866 39.63 -7.26 -12.98
CA GLY A 866 39.41 -7.56 -11.57
C GLY A 866 40.27 -6.66 -10.67
N LEU A 867 39.74 -6.30 -9.49
CA LEU A 867 40.53 -5.68 -8.44
C LEU A 867 41.28 -6.76 -7.64
N PRO A 868 42.61 -6.68 -7.51
CA PRO A 868 43.30 -7.48 -6.51
C PRO A 868 42.78 -7.06 -5.12
N ALA A 869 42.43 -8.04 -4.29
CA ALA A 869 41.95 -7.81 -2.92
C ALA A 869 42.96 -8.38 -1.92
N PRO A 870 44.14 -7.75 -1.75
CA PRO A 870 45.17 -8.27 -0.86
C PRO A 870 44.65 -8.37 0.58
N ALA A 871 44.81 -9.53 1.20
CA ALA A 871 44.51 -9.73 2.61
C ALA A 871 45.47 -8.87 3.45
N ARG A 872 44.94 -8.14 4.43
CA ARG A 872 45.75 -7.32 5.35
C ARG A 872 45.73 -7.92 6.76
N PRO A 873 46.88 -7.94 7.46
CA PRO A 873 46.88 -8.20 8.90
C PRO A 873 46.13 -7.05 9.59
N TYR A 874 45.15 -7.40 10.42
CA TYR A 874 44.35 -6.45 11.16
C TYR A 874 44.58 -6.70 12.64
N ASN A 875 45.03 -5.69 13.37
CA ASN A 875 45.14 -5.75 14.81
C ASN A 875 43.75 -5.47 15.42
N PHE A 876 43.32 -6.29 16.37
CA PHE A 876 42.00 -6.18 17.01
C PHE A 876 42.05 -5.51 18.38
N THR A 877 43.24 -5.15 18.87
CA THR A 877 43.44 -4.40 20.11
C THR A 877 43.13 -2.93 19.87
N THR A 878 42.45 -2.29 20.83
CA THR A 878 42.22 -0.84 20.80
C THR A 878 43.11 -0.14 21.81
N ALA A 879 43.78 0.94 21.42
CA ALA A 879 44.45 1.78 22.40
C ALA A 879 43.52 2.85 22.96
N VAL A 880 43.57 3.05 24.27
CA VAL A 880 42.93 4.15 24.97
C VAL A 880 44.04 5.02 25.58
N ILE A 881 44.06 6.30 25.23
CA ILE A 881 45.12 7.23 25.67
C ILE A 881 44.52 8.35 26.53
N GLY A 882 44.91 8.37 27.80
CA GLY A 882 44.46 9.32 28.81
C GLY A 882 43.70 8.68 29.97
N ASP A 883 43.47 9.48 31.00
CA ASP A 883 42.94 9.06 32.30
C ASP A 883 41.64 9.79 32.69
N SER A 884 41.00 10.47 31.75
CA SER A 884 39.69 11.08 31.98
C SER A 884 38.61 10.02 32.24
N GLU A 885 37.54 10.37 32.96
CA GLU A 885 36.45 9.44 33.26
C GLU A 885 35.88 8.79 31.98
N ALA A 886 35.75 9.55 30.89
CA ALA A 886 35.31 9.02 29.59
C ALA A 886 36.32 8.04 28.98
N ALA A 887 37.64 8.32 29.07
CA ALA A 887 38.66 7.42 28.55
C ALA A 887 38.67 6.09 29.34
N LEU A 888 38.67 6.17 30.67
CA LEU A 888 38.63 5.00 31.55
C LEU A 888 37.35 4.17 31.30
N LYS A 889 36.19 4.82 31.16
CA LYS A 889 34.94 4.12 30.84
C LYS A 889 34.97 3.49 29.43
N SER A 890 35.63 4.11 28.46
CA SER A 890 35.81 3.52 27.13
C SER A 890 36.59 2.20 27.21
N ALA A 891 37.71 2.21 27.94
CA ALA A 891 38.56 1.02 28.14
C ALA A 891 37.78 -0.11 28.84
N LEU A 892 37.09 0.21 29.93
CA LEU A 892 36.25 -0.75 30.66
C LEU A 892 35.14 -1.34 29.78
N THR A 893 34.43 -0.49 29.02
CA THR A 893 33.32 -0.94 28.15
C THR A 893 33.81 -1.88 27.05
N LEU A 894 34.96 -1.59 26.42
CA LEU A 894 35.58 -2.47 25.43
C LEU A 894 35.96 -3.83 26.04
N ALA A 895 36.57 -3.81 27.23
CA ALA A 895 36.99 -5.02 27.91
C ALA A 895 35.80 -5.87 28.41
N GLU A 896 34.74 -5.23 28.94
CA GLU A 896 33.45 -5.87 29.28
C GLU A 896 32.79 -6.52 28.05
N ALA A 897 32.98 -5.91 26.87
CA ALA A 897 32.55 -6.49 25.59
C ALA A 897 33.49 -7.57 25.04
N GLY A 898 34.53 -7.95 25.79
CA GLY A 898 35.48 -9.02 25.44
C GLY A 898 36.58 -8.61 24.46
N MET A 899 36.91 -7.32 24.35
CA MET A 899 37.98 -6.82 23.47
C MET A 899 39.28 -6.52 24.24
N GLU A 900 40.41 -6.74 23.59
CA GLU A 900 41.73 -6.37 24.10
C GLU A 900 41.95 -4.85 24.04
N VAL A 901 42.43 -4.28 25.14
CA VAL A 901 42.66 -2.84 25.28
C VAL A 901 44.08 -2.58 25.78
N PHE A 902 44.80 -1.68 25.12
CA PHE A 902 46.04 -1.10 25.65
C PHE A 902 45.76 0.28 26.22
N HIS A 903 46.17 0.52 27.46
CA HIS A 903 45.93 1.79 28.15
C HIS A 903 47.24 2.51 28.44
N PHE A 904 47.33 3.77 27.96
CA PHE A 904 48.53 4.61 28.07
C PHE A 904 48.20 6.00 28.63
N GLY A 905 49.23 6.63 29.23
CA GLY A 905 49.16 8.02 29.68
C GLY A 905 49.39 9.03 28.56
N THR A 906 49.31 10.32 28.89
CA THR A 906 49.54 11.45 27.97
C THR A 906 50.95 12.03 28.14
N PRO A 907 51.49 12.80 27.20
CA PRO A 907 52.81 13.42 27.33
C PRO A 907 52.98 14.28 28.60
N THR A 908 51.92 14.97 29.02
CA THR A 908 51.92 15.84 30.21
C THR A 908 51.57 15.10 31.50
N LYS A 909 50.98 13.90 31.40
CA LYS A 909 50.54 13.10 32.54
C LYS A 909 50.73 11.61 32.22
N PRO A 910 51.91 11.04 32.55
CA PRO A 910 52.15 9.61 32.42
C PRO A 910 51.14 8.78 33.21
N LEU A 911 50.91 7.53 32.81
CA LEU A 911 49.92 6.68 33.46
C LEU A 911 50.39 6.26 34.86
N THR A 912 49.81 6.81 35.91
CA THR A 912 50.20 6.50 37.30
C THR A 912 49.35 5.41 37.94
N ASP A 913 48.06 5.35 37.60
CA ASP A 913 47.12 4.39 38.19
C ASP A 913 46.59 3.42 37.11
N PRO A 914 47.05 2.16 37.09
CA PRO A 914 46.65 1.19 36.08
C PRO A 914 45.24 0.65 36.33
N LEU A 915 44.39 0.66 35.31
CA LEU A 915 43.10 -0.03 35.34
C LEU A 915 43.32 -1.54 35.45
N ARG A 916 42.70 -2.16 36.47
CA ARG A 916 42.75 -3.61 36.71
C ARG A 916 41.45 -4.26 36.27
N TYR A 917 41.43 -4.78 35.04
CA TYR A 917 40.32 -5.57 34.50
C TYR A 917 40.88 -6.58 33.47
N ALA A 918 40.22 -7.74 33.31
CA ALA A 918 40.65 -8.75 32.33
C ALA A 918 40.61 -8.16 30.90
N ASN A 919 41.62 -8.41 30.08
CA ASN A 919 41.78 -7.87 28.71
C ASN A 919 42.18 -6.37 28.63
N ILE A 920 42.43 -5.70 29.76
CA ILE A 920 43.08 -4.37 29.76
C ILE A 920 44.55 -4.50 30.16
N HIS A 921 45.45 -4.13 29.25
CA HIS A 921 46.88 -4.04 29.52
C HIS A 921 47.24 -2.58 29.76
N SER A 922 47.37 -2.22 31.03
CA SER A 922 47.75 -0.89 31.48
C SER A 922 49.27 -0.80 31.67
N PHE A 923 49.91 0.14 30.97
CA PHE A 923 51.36 0.31 31.04
C PHE A 923 51.71 1.45 32.01
N SER A 924 51.95 1.12 33.28
CA SER A 924 52.31 2.11 34.31
C SER A 924 53.58 2.89 33.93
N GLY A 925 53.63 4.18 34.24
CA GLY A 925 54.72 5.09 33.88
C GLY A 925 54.77 5.49 32.40
N SER A 926 53.87 4.95 31.56
CA SER A 926 53.90 5.19 30.12
C SER A 926 53.30 6.54 29.71
N SER A 927 53.86 7.16 28.68
CA SER A 927 53.27 8.31 27.99
C SER A 927 53.29 8.12 26.47
N ALA A 928 52.14 8.25 25.81
CA ALA A 928 52.06 8.20 24.36
C ALA A 928 52.52 9.53 23.76
N LYS A 929 53.62 9.52 23.00
CA LYS A 929 54.25 10.71 22.40
C LYS A 929 53.86 10.97 20.95
N GLY A 930 53.47 9.93 20.22
CA GLY A 930 53.16 10.06 18.79
C GLY A 930 52.21 8.97 18.31
N LEU A 931 51.40 9.32 17.32
CA LEU A 931 50.44 8.42 16.68
C LEU A 931 50.62 8.45 15.17
N ARG A 932 50.74 7.28 14.54
CA ARG A 932 50.77 7.15 13.08
C ARG A 932 50.04 5.92 12.56
N GLY A 933 49.87 5.83 11.25
CA GLY A 933 49.22 4.69 10.61
C GLY A 933 47.72 4.83 10.50
N THR A 934 47.02 3.70 10.37
CA THR A 934 45.65 3.66 9.83
C THR A 934 44.77 2.67 10.58
N VAL A 935 43.46 2.76 10.38
CA VAL A 935 42.49 1.76 10.84
C VAL A 935 42.97 0.32 10.57
N GLY A 936 43.12 -0.46 11.65
CA GLY A 936 43.65 -1.83 11.63
C GLY A 936 45.14 -1.99 11.93
N ASN A 937 45.93 -0.92 11.85
CA ASN A 937 47.38 -0.93 12.10
C ASN A 937 47.91 0.47 12.45
N PHE A 938 47.38 1.08 13.50
CA PHE A 938 47.95 2.27 14.10
C PHE A 938 49.22 1.91 14.88
N GLN A 939 50.22 2.78 14.82
CA GLN A 939 51.44 2.67 15.60
C GLN A 939 51.47 3.80 16.62
N ILE A 940 51.60 3.43 17.89
CA ILE A 940 51.65 4.37 19.00
C ILE A 940 53.06 4.33 19.56
N THR A 941 53.72 5.47 19.53
CA THR A 941 55.03 5.66 20.15
C THR A 941 54.83 5.98 21.61
N VAL A 942 55.30 5.10 22.49
CA VAL A 942 55.12 5.18 23.93
C VAL A 942 56.48 5.26 24.59
N GLU A 943 56.65 6.22 25.50
CA GLU A 943 57.85 6.37 26.33
C GLU A 943 57.54 5.89 27.75
N THR A 944 58.38 4.98 28.26
CA THR A 944 58.31 4.44 29.63
C THR A 944 59.73 4.41 30.20
N GLU A 945 59.96 5.07 31.34
CA GLU A 945 61.26 5.09 32.05
C GLU A 945 62.47 5.47 31.16
N GLY A 946 62.28 6.39 30.21
CA GLY A 946 63.32 6.85 29.28
C GLY A 946 63.58 5.91 28.09
N SER A 947 62.84 4.80 27.97
CA SER A 947 62.86 3.92 26.81
C SER A 947 61.64 4.16 25.91
N GLN A 948 61.85 4.13 24.59
CA GLN A 948 60.79 4.35 23.61
C GLN A 948 60.41 3.04 22.92
N GLN A 949 59.12 2.71 22.93
CA GLN A 949 58.56 1.51 22.32
C GLN A 949 57.42 1.86 21.36
N VAL A 950 57.16 1.00 20.37
CA VAL A 950 56.07 1.18 19.40
C VAL A 950 55.06 0.04 19.53
N PHE A 951 53.82 0.40 19.82
CA PHE A 951 52.70 -0.55 19.92
C PHE A 951 51.85 -0.48 18.66
N HIS A 952 51.45 -1.64 18.14
CA HIS A 952 50.53 -1.76 17.02
C HIS A 952 49.11 -2.04 17.54
N VAL A 953 48.12 -1.28 17.06
CA VAL A 953 46.71 -1.42 17.46
C VAL A 953 45.77 -1.21 16.28
N GLY A 954 44.54 -1.71 16.38
CA GLY A 954 43.51 -1.61 15.34
C GLY A 954 42.75 -0.28 15.31
N ALA A 955 42.52 0.30 16.48
CA ALA A 955 41.79 1.55 16.67
C ALA A 955 42.38 2.31 17.87
N VAL A 956 42.11 3.61 17.94
CA VAL A 956 42.61 4.48 19.00
C VAL A 956 41.50 5.37 19.52
N ILE A 957 41.37 5.48 20.83
CA ILE A 957 40.50 6.42 21.53
C ILE A 957 41.39 7.41 22.29
N LEU A 958 41.28 8.69 21.98
CA LEU A 958 42.00 9.77 22.64
C LEU A 958 41.11 10.49 23.65
N GLY A 959 41.66 10.84 24.81
CA GLY A 959 41.11 11.90 25.65
C GLY A 959 41.09 13.24 24.91
N GLU A 960 40.10 14.10 25.20
CA GLU A 960 39.90 15.39 24.50
C GLU A 960 41.14 16.29 24.55
N HIS A 961 41.81 16.37 25.69
CA HIS A 961 43.03 17.17 25.85
C HIS A 961 44.25 16.55 25.14
N SER A 962 44.26 15.24 24.98
CA SER A 962 45.36 14.49 24.38
C SER A 962 45.52 14.78 22.87
N ARG A 963 44.42 15.11 22.16
CA ARG A 963 44.47 15.38 20.71
C ARG A 963 45.28 16.62 20.33
N LYS A 964 45.47 17.56 21.27
CA LYS A 964 46.31 18.76 21.08
C LYS A 964 47.78 18.50 21.37
N GLN A 965 48.09 17.42 22.08
CA GLN A 965 49.43 17.09 22.57
C GLN A 965 50.08 15.96 21.79
N ILE A 966 49.28 15.05 21.23
CA ILE A 966 49.75 13.90 20.46
C ILE A 966 49.51 14.20 18.98
N HIS A 967 50.59 14.45 18.27
CA HIS A 967 50.53 14.70 16.84
C HIS A 967 50.22 13.41 16.07
N TYR A 968 49.26 13.49 15.14
CA TYR A 968 49.02 12.43 14.19
C TYR A 968 49.87 12.64 12.94
N MET A 969 50.65 11.62 12.59
CA MET A 969 51.44 11.60 11.36
C MET A 969 50.95 10.45 10.48
N PRO A 970 50.47 10.68 9.24
CA PRO A 970 50.06 9.59 8.37
C PRO A 970 51.23 8.63 8.08
N THR A 971 52.42 9.18 7.83
CA THR A 971 53.69 8.46 7.63
C THR A 971 54.86 9.23 8.24
N ALA A 972 56.01 8.58 8.44
CA ALA A 972 57.20 9.19 9.07
C ALA A 972 57.71 10.44 8.34
N ASP A 973 57.52 10.51 7.02
CA ASP A 973 58.04 11.58 6.16
C ASP A 973 57.05 12.73 5.92
N LEU A 974 55.88 12.73 6.56
CA LEU A 974 54.85 13.77 6.39
C LEU A 974 54.74 14.68 7.63
N PRO A 975 54.40 15.97 7.44
CA PRO A 975 54.24 16.88 8.56
C PRO A 975 53.08 16.43 9.46
N PRO A 976 53.18 16.67 10.78
CA PRO A 976 52.13 16.32 11.71
C PRO A 976 50.83 17.10 11.40
N HIS A 977 49.72 16.38 11.35
CA HIS A 977 48.39 16.96 11.20
C HIS A 977 47.69 17.05 12.55
N MET A 978 46.90 18.11 12.74
CA MET A 978 46.01 18.22 13.89
C MET A 978 44.79 17.32 13.68
N VAL A 979 44.44 16.53 14.69
CA VAL A 979 43.24 15.68 14.66
C VAL A 979 42.01 16.59 14.77
N GLU A 980 41.33 16.77 13.64
CA GLU A 980 40.08 17.52 13.59
C GLU A 980 38.91 16.66 14.07
N ALA A 981 38.12 17.24 14.96
CA ALA A 981 36.91 16.64 15.52
C ALA A 981 35.85 17.73 15.69
N SER A 982 35.49 18.35 14.57
CA SER A 982 34.45 19.38 14.53
C SER A 982 33.20 18.83 13.86
N MET A 983 32.06 18.95 14.54
CA MET A 983 30.76 18.71 13.91
C MET A 983 30.43 19.87 12.96
N GLN A 984 29.77 19.57 11.84
CA GLN A 984 29.42 20.60 10.86
C GLN A 984 28.50 21.66 11.48
N LYS A 985 28.83 22.93 11.24
CA LYS A 985 28.06 24.11 11.65
C LYS A 985 27.74 24.97 10.43
N ARG A 986 26.75 25.85 10.55
CA ARG A 986 26.38 26.77 9.47
C ARG A 986 27.60 27.60 9.05
N GLY A 987 27.88 27.66 7.75
CA GLY A 987 29.03 28.39 7.19
C GLY A 987 30.37 27.65 7.23
N ALA A 988 30.47 26.48 7.87
CA ALA A 988 31.68 25.66 7.83
C ALA A 988 31.74 24.87 6.51
N THR A 989 32.67 25.23 5.63
CA THR A 989 32.93 24.53 4.36
C THR A 989 34.00 23.44 4.54
N GLY A 990 33.90 22.34 3.79
CA GLY A 990 34.89 21.26 3.83
C GLY A 990 34.83 20.31 5.03
N ILE A 991 33.97 20.56 6.03
CA ILE A 991 33.80 19.70 7.21
C ILE A 991 32.66 18.69 6.99
N PRO A 992 32.93 17.36 7.00
CA PRO A 992 31.89 16.34 6.88
C PRO A 992 30.93 16.28 8.08
N PHE A 993 29.75 15.65 7.87
CA PHE A 993 28.85 15.25 8.95
C PHE A 993 29.45 14.08 9.75
N PHE A 994 30.30 14.38 10.73
CA PHE A 994 30.81 13.36 11.64
C PHE A 994 29.78 12.96 12.70
N ASN A 995 29.77 11.67 13.04
CA ASN A 995 29.14 11.21 14.27
C ASN A 995 29.87 11.85 15.48
N PRO A 996 29.16 12.17 16.57
CA PRO A 996 29.81 12.69 17.76
C PRO A 996 30.83 11.67 18.30
N GLY A 997 32.07 12.12 18.54
CA GLY A 997 33.20 11.27 18.94
C GLY A 997 34.03 10.71 17.78
N ALA A 998 33.61 10.85 16.52
CA ALA A 998 34.43 10.53 15.36
C ALA A 998 35.39 11.68 15.00
N THR A 999 36.51 11.35 14.36
CA THR A 999 37.49 12.32 13.86
C THR A 999 37.61 12.24 12.34
N SER A 1000 38.37 13.18 11.75
CA SER A 1000 38.74 13.12 10.33
C SER A 1000 39.55 11.87 9.94
N ILE A 1001 40.12 11.16 10.92
CA ILE A 1001 40.93 9.96 10.73
C ILE A 1001 40.10 8.71 11.09
N PRO A 1002 39.73 7.87 10.11
CA PRO A 1002 38.96 6.66 10.39
C PRO A 1002 39.66 5.73 11.38
N GLY A 1003 38.95 5.25 12.40
CA GLY A 1003 39.52 4.38 13.45
C GLY A 1003 40.16 5.14 14.62
N LEU A 1004 40.25 6.47 14.53
CA LEU A 1004 40.62 7.36 15.62
C LEU A 1004 39.38 8.08 16.17
N PHE A 1005 39.13 7.93 17.47
CA PHE A 1005 37.94 8.45 18.15
C PHE A 1005 38.31 9.33 19.34
N LEU A 1006 37.39 10.19 19.75
CA LEU A 1006 37.49 10.96 20.98
C LEU A 1006 36.60 10.36 22.06
N ALA A 1007 37.18 10.15 23.24
CA ALA A 1007 36.44 9.67 24.41
C ALA A 1007 35.39 10.69 24.88
N SER A 1008 35.69 11.98 24.77
CA SER A 1008 34.81 13.06 25.24
C SER A 1008 34.70 14.18 24.21
N PRO A 1009 33.81 14.06 23.20
CA PRO A 1009 33.56 15.16 22.27
C PRO A 1009 33.04 16.41 23.02
N SER A 1010 33.69 17.55 22.74
CA SER A 1010 33.35 18.83 23.38
C SER A 1010 31.99 19.37 22.93
N GLY A 1011 31.30 20.10 23.81
CA GLY A 1011 30.09 20.86 23.48
C GLY A 1011 28.79 20.03 23.41
N ILE A 1012 28.79 18.81 23.96
CA ILE A 1012 27.60 17.94 24.04
C ILE A 1012 27.28 17.64 25.50
N ASN A 1013 26.04 17.89 25.90
CA ASN A 1013 25.59 17.78 27.29
C ASN A 1013 25.11 16.35 27.64
N VAL A 1014 26.07 15.44 27.84
CA VAL A 1014 25.86 14.08 28.36
C VAL A 1014 26.97 13.74 29.36
N SER A 1015 26.74 12.77 30.25
CA SER A 1015 27.75 12.37 31.23
C SER A 1015 29.00 11.79 30.54
N GLU A 1016 30.18 12.01 31.13
CA GLU A 1016 31.44 11.49 30.62
C GLU A 1016 31.42 9.96 30.47
N ARG A 1017 30.68 9.26 31.35
CA ARG A 1017 30.45 7.82 31.22
C ARG A 1017 29.74 7.45 29.92
N ILE A 1018 28.66 8.16 29.54
CA ILE A 1018 27.95 7.92 28.28
C ILE A 1018 28.86 8.20 27.08
N LYS A 1019 29.65 9.29 27.13
CA LYS A 1019 30.61 9.61 26.07
C LYS A 1019 31.65 8.50 25.90
N GLY A 1020 32.20 8.02 27.01
CA GLY A 1020 33.15 6.91 27.01
C GLY A 1020 32.56 5.60 26.47
N THR A 1021 31.37 5.21 26.94
CA THR A 1021 30.65 4.04 26.43
C THR A 1021 30.36 4.16 24.92
N ALA A 1022 30.00 5.36 24.44
CA ALA A 1022 29.78 5.63 23.02
C ALA A 1022 31.07 5.52 22.19
N ALA A 1023 32.19 6.06 22.69
CA ALA A 1023 33.50 5.95 22.02
C ALA A 1023 33.95 4.49 21.90
N ALA A 1024 33.68 3.66 22.92
CA ALA A 1024 33.95 2.23 22.88
C ALA A 1024 33.23 1.53 21.72
N ILE A 1025 31.91 1.71 21.56
CA ILE A 1025 31.19 1.04 20.45
C ILE A 1025 31.61 1.56 19.07
N LEU A 1026 32.00 2.84 18.96
CA LEU A 1026 32.52 3.42 17.72
C LEU A 1026 33.83 2.73 17.32
N ALA A 1027 34.75 2.49 18.27
CA ALA A 1027 35.96 1.73 18.03
C ALA A 1027 35.65 0.26 17.70
N ALA A 1028 34.79 -0.39 18.50
CA ALA A 1028 34.43 -1.80 18.35
C ALA A 1028 33.81 -2.14 16.98
N SER A 1029 32.86 -1.30 16.52
CA SER A 1029 32.15 -1.44 15.24
C SER A 1029 33.02 -1.13 14.02
N THR A 1030 34.07 -0.33 14.19
CA THR A 1030 34.99 0.00 13.10
C THR A 1030 35.88 -1.18 12.73
N MET A 1031 36.19 -2.05 13.70
CA MET A 1031 36.96 -3.27 13.48
C MET A 1031 36.14 -4.31 12.72
N PRO A 1032 36.57 -4.74 11.52
CA PRO A 1032 35.77 -5.59 10.66
C PRO A 1032 35.67 -7.02 11.23
N ARG A 1033 34.60 -7.73 10.89
CA ARG A 1033 34.41 -9.15 11.22
C ARG A 1033 35.07 -10.11 10.22
N SER A 1034 35.46 -9.58 9.06
CA SER A 1034 36.05 -10.29 7.94
C SER A 1034 37.13 -9.40 7.31
N PRO A 1035 38.07 -9.93 6.50
CA PRO A 1035 39.07 -9.10 5.84
C PRO A 1035 38.40 -7.96 5.06
N ARG A 1036 38.82 -6.72 5.31
CA ARG A 1036 38.33 -5.57 4.52
C ARG A 1036 38.91 -5.67 3.11
N GLN A 1037 38.05 -5.97 2.14
CA GLN A 1037 38.39 -5.73 0.74
C GLN A 1037 38.30 -4.22 0.45
N ASN A 1038 39.24 -3.69 -0.34
CA ASN A 1038 39.19 -2.28 -0.73
C ASN A 1038 37.87 -1.98 -1.44
N LYS A 1039 37.23 -0.84 -1.11
CA LYS A 1039 35.92 -0.43 -1.66
C LYS A 1039 35.98 0.54 -2.85
N GLY A 1040 37.16 0.99 -3.27
CA GLY A 1040 37.34 1.90 -4.42
C GLY A 1040 38.37 1.42 -5.45
N TYR A 1041 38.47 2.15 -6.57
CA TYR A 1041 39.56 2.05 -7.53
C TYR A 1041 40.77 2.77 -6.97
N THR A 1042 41.83 2.07 -6.61
CA THR A 1042 42.99 2.74 -6.03
C THR A 1042 43.71 3.56 -7.08
N VAL A 1043 43.98 4.85 -6.82
CA VAL A 1043 44.87 5.63 -7.70
C VAL A 1043 46.26 4.98 -7.68
N VAL A 1044 46.87 4.84 -8.86
CA VAL A 1044 48.25 4.39 -9.01
C VAL A 1044 49.14 5.58 -9.34
N VAL A 1045 50.41 5.50 -8.94
CA VAL A 1045 51.40 6.51 -9.30
C VAL A 1045 52.50 5.82 -10.08
N ASP A 1046 52.73 6.32 -11.29
CA ASP A 1046 53.88 5.94 -12.10
C ASP A 1046 55.15 6.56 -11.51
N GLU A 1047 55.99 5.72 -10.92
CA GLU A 1047 57.24 6.11 -10.28
C GLU A 1047 58.17 6.86 -11.24
N SER A 1048 58.27 6.43 -12.49
CA SER A 1048 59.17 7.02 -13.50
C SER A 1048 58.77 8.44 -13.90
N ARG A 1049 57.48 8.78 -13.78
CA ARG A 1049 56.93 10.11 -14.10
C ARG A 1049 56.75 10.99 -12.87
N CYS A 1050 56.80 10.42 -11.66
CA CYS A 1050 56.53 11.16 -10.44
C CYS A 1050 57.69 12.08 -10.08
N ARG A 1051 57.41 13.39 -9.97
CA ARG A 1051 58.43 14.40 -9.59
C ARG A 1051 58.52 14.65 -8.08
N GLY A 1052 57.80 13.90 -7.24
CA GLY A 1052 57.85 14.10 -5.80
C GLY A 1052 57.26 15.43 -5.27
N CYS A 1053 56.38 16.11 -6.03
CA CYS A 1053 55.98 17.50 -5.72
C CYS A 1053 54.95 17.70 -4.58
N GLY A 1054 54.25 16.64 -4.16
CA GLY A 1054 53.43 16.63 -2.93
C GLY A 1054 51.99 17.13 -3.10
N ARG A 1055 51.61 17.68 -4.25
CA ARG A 1055 50.25 18.18 -4.52
C ARG A 1055 49.16 17.12 -4.31
N CYS A 1056 49.42 15.89 -4.75
CA CYS A 1056 48.51 14.75 -4.58
C CYS A 1056 48.23 14.44 -3.10
N ILE A 1057 49.21 14.63 -2.22
CA ILE A 1057 49.08 14.42 -0.77
C ILE A 1057 48.18 15.50 -0.17
N GLN A 1058 48.39 16.77 -0.54
CA GLN A 1058 47.62 17.91 -0.04
C GLN A 1058 46.12 17.81 -0.37
N VAL A 1059 45.77 17.31 -1.56
CA VAL A 1059 44.36 17.19 -1.98
C VAL A 1059 43.71 15.87 -1.64
N CYS A 1060 44.45 14.93 -1.04
CA CYS A 1060 43.89 13.63 -0.68
C CYS A 1060 43.13 13.74 0.67
N PRO A 1061 41.78 13.76 0.67
CA PRO A 1061 41.02 13.92 1.92
C PRO A 1061 41.11 12.67 2.82
N TYR A 1062 41.65 11.58 2.29
CA TYR A 1062 41.82 10.31 2.98
C TYR A 1062 43.27 10.05 3.41
N GLN A 1063 44.17 11.01 3.14
CA GLN A 1063 45.60 10.91 3.43
C GLN A 1063 46.23 9.60 2.92
N ALA A 1064 45.74 9.15 1.78
CA ALA A 1064 46.08 7.86 1.21
C ALA A 1064 47.39 7.85 0.43
N ILE A 1065 48.11 8.98 0.37
CA ILE A 1065 49.28 9.14 -0.48
C ILE A 1065 50.44 9.60 0.39
N SER A 1066 51.55 8.90 0.29
CA SER A 1066 52.81 9.18 0.98
C SER A 1066 53.96 9.24 -0.01
N PHE A 1067 55.18 9.53 0.46
CA PHE A 1067 56.38 9.47 -0.37
C PHE A 1067 57.25 8.26 -0.01
N ARG A 1068 57.93 7.72 -1.01
CA ARG A 1068 59.06 6.83 -0.83
C ARG A 1068 60.25 7.34 -1.64
N LYS A 1069 61.46 7.02 -1.17
CA LYS A 1069 62.67 7.24 -1.96
C LYS A 1069 62.68 6.25 -3.11
N ASN A 1070 62.93 6.74 -4.31
CA ASN A 1070 63.21 5.90 -5.47
C ASN A 1070 64.70 5.49 -5.48
N ASP A 1071 65.04 4.56 -6.36
CA ASP A 1071 66.40 4.00 -6.50
C ASP A 1071 67.45 5.04 -6.95
N HIS A 1072 67.01 6.22 -7.38
CA HIS A 1072 67.86 7.33 -7.83
C HIS A 1072 68.00 8.46 -6.78
N GLY A 1073 67.56 8.24 -5.54
CA GLY A 1073 67.67 9.22 -4.44
C GLY A 1073 66.65 10.36 -4.47
N GLY A 1074 65.72 10.36 -5.42
CA GLY A 1074 64.54 11.23 -5.47
C GLY A 1074 63.36 10.66 -4.71
N TRP A 1075 62.25 11.40 -4.65
CA TRP A 1075 61.02 10.98 -3.98
C TRP A 1075 59.89 10.76 -4.99
N HIS A 1076 59.15 9.67 -4.84
CA HIS A 1076 57.96 9.40 -5.64
C HIS A 1076 56.75 9.11 -4.74
N ALA A 1077 55.57 9.56 -5.17
CA ALA A 1077 54.35 9.36 -4.43
C ALA A 1077 53.92 7.88 -4.50
N VAL A 1078 53.49 7.34 -3.37
CA VAL A 1078 52.98 5.98 -3.22
C VAL A 1078 51.60 6.07 -2.61
N VAL A 1079 50.65 5.36 -3.21
CA VAL A 1079 49.27 5.34 -2.74
C VAL A 1079 49.06 4.11 -1.85
N ASP A 1080 48.68 4.32 -0.59
CA ASP A 1080 48.19 3.24 0.26
C ASP A 1080 46.80 2.83 -0.20
N GLU A 1081 46.73 1.61 -0.70
CA GLU A 1081 45.50 1.09 -1.26
C GLU A 1081 44.33 1.04 -0.27
N ALA A 1082 44.54 0.84 1.04
CA ALA A 1082 43.44 0.76 2.01
C ALA A 1082 42.82 2.12 2.33
N LEU A 1083 43.66 3.15 2.28
CA LEU A 1083 43.23 4.51 2.56
C LEU A 1083 42.53 5.11 1.35
N CYS A 1084 43.03 4.82 0.16
CA CYS A 1084 42.53 5.43 -1.05
C CYS A 1084 41.11 4.94 -1.35
N LYS A 1085 40.15 5.87 -1.32
CA LYS A 1085 38.75 5.61 -1.71
C LYS A 1085 38.52 5.69 -3.21
N GLY A 1086 39.58 5.97 -3.99
CA GLY A 1086 39.46 6.10 -5.43
C GLY A 1086 38.68 7.33 -5.89
N CYS A 1087 38.63 8.39 -5.08
CA CYS A 1087 37.96 9.64 -5.44
C CYS A 1087 38.61 10.35 -6.63
N GLY A 1088 39.89 10.06 -6.92
CA GLY A 1088 40.62 10.64 -8.04
C GLY A 1088 41.08 12.08 -7.83
N ASN A 1089 40.84 12.73 -6.68
CA ASN A 1089 41.22 14.13 -6.44
C ASN A 1089 42.71 14.43 -6.71
N CYS A 1090 43.58 13.45 -6.49
CA CYS A 1090 45.02 13.56 -6.72
C CYS A 1090 45.44 13.50 -8.19
N ILE A 1091 44.60 12.96 -9.08
CA ILE A 1091 44.86 12.83 -10.51
C ILE A 1091 44.94 14.21 -11.20
N PRO A 1092 43.91 15.09 -11.13
CA PRO A 1092 43.93 16.36 -11.86
C PRO A 1092 44.96 17.38 -11.34
N VAL A 1093 45.48 17.19 -10.12
CA VAL A 1093 46.51 18.09 -9.55
C VAL A 1093 47.93 17.61 -9.80
N CYS A 1094 48.12 16.43 -10.40
CA CYS A 1094 49.44 15.87 -10.67
C CYS A 1094 50.06 16.54 -11.90
N PRO A 1095 51.10 17.41 -11.74
CA PRO A 1095 51.60 18.22 -12.86
C PRO A 1095 52.42 17.40 -13.87
N SER A 1096 52.87 16.20 -13.48
CA SER A 1096 53.61 15.29 -14.35
C SER A 1096 52.74 14.14 -14.88
N ASN A 1097 51.42 14.18 -14.62
CA ASN A 1097 50.48 13.12 -14.97
C ASN A 1097 50.90 11.73 -14.45
N ALA A 1098 51.67 11.69 -13.36
CA ALA A 1098 52.15 10.45 -12.76
C ALA A 1098 51.06 9.72 -11.98
N ALA A 1099 50.13 10.45 -11.36
CA ALA A 1099 48.98 9.86 -10.67
C ALA A 1099 47.86 9.59 -11.66
N ASP A 1100 47.35 8.37 -11.67
CA ASP A 1100 46.30 7.96 -12.60
C ASP A 1100 45.38 6.89 -11.98
N SER A 1101 44.22 6.64 -12.58
CA SER A 1101 43.36 5.54 -12.17
C SER A 1101 43.73 4.29 -12.99
N PRO A 1102 44.04 3.14 -12.38
CA PRO A 1102 44.40 1.91 -13.11
C PRO A 1102 43.25 1.33 -13.97
N TYR A 1103 42.05 1.92 -13.86
CA TYR A 1103 40.84 1.51 -14.58
C TYR A 1103 40.23 2.60 -15.43
N ARG A 1104 40.69 3.86 -15.28
CA ARG A 1104 40.28 5.02 -16.06
C ARG A 1104 41.51 5.87 -16.30
N ASP A 1105 42.51 5.24 -16.90
CA ASP A 1105 43.80 5.85 -17.13
C ASP A 1105 43.69 6.93 -18.21
N ARG A 1106 44.78 7.67 -18.43
CA ARG A 1106 44.84 8.66 -19.48
C ARG A 1106 44.52 8.08 -20.86
N ARG A 1107 44.97 6.86 -21.17
CA ARG A 1107 44.67 6.21 -22.47
C ARG A 1107 43.18 5.97 -22.62
N TYR A 1108 42.53 5.52 -21.56
CA TYR A 1108 41.09 5.38 -21.50
C TYR A 1108 40.38 6.73 -21.67
N LEU A 1109 40.89 7.82 -21.08
CA LEU A 1109 40.33 9.16 -21.26
C LEU A 1109 40.55 9.68 -22.69
N GLU A 1110 41.72 9.47 -23.27
CA GLU A 1110 42.05 9.82 -24.65
C GLU A 1110 41.16 9.04 -25.63
N GLN A 1111 41.00 7.73 -25.42
CA GLN A 1111 40.05 6.90 -26.17
C GLN A 1111 38.61 7.40 -26.00
N MET A 1112 38.18 7.74 -24.78
CA MET A 1112 36.85 8.31 -24.55
C MET A 1112 36.65 9.65 -25.25
N ILE A 1113 37.68 10.52 -25.26
CA ILE A 1113 37.61 11.82 -25.93
C ILE A 1113 37.59 11.61 -27.44
N GLU A 1114 38.42 10.72 -27.97
CA GLU A 1114 38.43 10.34 -29.38
C GLU A 1114 37.05 9.81 -29.80
N GLU A 1115 36.46 8.86 -29.07
CA GLU A 1115 35.09 8.34 -29.28
C GLU A 1115 33.98 9.40 -29.14
N ILE A 1116 34.22 10.53 -28.45
CA ILE A 1116 33.26 11.64 -28.34
C ILE A 1116 33.44 12.63 -29.50
N LEU A 1117 34.66 12.77 -30.01
CA LEU A 1117 35.03 13.70 -31.07
C LEU A 1117 34.89 13.10 -32.48
N THR A 1118 34.93 11.78 -32.61
CA THR A 1118 34.62 11.01 -33.82
C THR A 1118 33.19 10.47 -33.77
#